data_AF-A0A844I316-F1
#
_entry.id   AF-A0A844I316-F1
#
_cell.length_a   1.000
_cell.length_b   1.000
_cell.length_c   1.000
_cell.angle_alpha   90.00
_cell.angle_beta   90.00
_cell.angle_gamma   90.00
#
_symmetry.space_group_name_H-M   'P 1'
#
loop_
_entity.id
_entity.type
_entity.pdbx_description
1 polymer ?
#
loop_
_entity_poly.entity_id
_entity_poly.type
_entity_poly.pdbx_seq_one_letter_code
_entity_poly.pdbx_strand_id
1 'polypeptide(L)'
;MAGDRGQLSNDVNACVDEVIRRVGKEITLGLPLGLGKPVRFVNALYQRAKDDPEIRLHIVTALSLLAPKGGSSLEKRFMGPFVERLYGRIPELAYARDVSANRLPQNVQVSEFFFKAGSYLNNRSQQRHYVCTNYTHAVRDLMAVGVNVVAQMVAPGEAHGQPGLVSLSCNPDLTLDLIPLLRERETAGSPVALVAEMNKNLPWLGHHAAIEADRFDVLLDQPSSDYPLFSAPQMSVSPEDHMIGFYASTLLKDGGTLQVGIGSLGAALVHSAILRHSHNDAWRKVFDHLNVDQKFPVVREDGGTGPFEKGLYGCSEMMVDGFLYLMQEGILSREVYDHSGLQALLNRGDISEEVSLETLDVLRREKLIDSPLRAKDVHWLARHGIFRDSVEFKGGRLRVGDQSVEGDLDNPEAREAIETLILGERLTGGIAMHGGFYVGPEQFYQYLREMNDEQRAKICMTSVNFINHLYDHPFGDQKLKAAQRVHGRFINSAMMYTLNGAGVSDGLEDGRVVSGVGGQYNFVAMAHELPGARSILSLRSTRSSHGKVLSNIVFNYGHCTIPRHLRDIVITEYGIADLRGQSDEQVFLRLIRIADSRFQQELLKKAQKAGKVDPGFKLPADWCNNTPQAIRGAVAAAGDASLFPPFPFGRDFTDEELTLGKALKGLKAATATRRGKISTLLQALRARDDEGRYGALLERMGLSDPSGLRDKLDQRLVIHGLQQLETPPDTGNSKT
;
A
#
# COMPACT_ATOMS: atom_id res chain seq x y z
N MET A 1 -9.42 38.49 -2.03
CA MET A 1 -10.67 37.72 -2.02
C MET A 1 -10.67 36.69 -0.89
N ALA A 2 -10.41 37.10 0.36
CA ALA A 2 -10.32 36.15 1.49
C ALA A 2 -11.67 35.86 2.18
N GLY A 3 -12.70 36.67 1.93
CA GLY A 3 -14.00 36.62 2.63
C GLY A 3 -15.02 35.64 2.04
N ASP A 4 -14.62 34.73 1.15
CA ASP A 4 -15.53 33.88 0.36
C ASP A 4 -15.16 32.37 0.48
N ARG A 5 -14.44 31.97 1.54
CA ARG A 5 -14.01 30.57 1.76
C ARG A 5 -15.02 29.81 2.62
N GLY A 6 -14.96 28.49 2.56
CA GLY A 6 -15.86 27.65 3.36
C GLY A 6 -17.31 27.67 2.85
N GLN A 7 -17.55 27.98 1.58
CA GLN A 7 -18.91 28.01 1.05
C GLN A 7 -19.50 26.61 1.02
N LEU A 8 -20.47 26.35 1.90
CA LEU A 8 -21.23 25.12 1.92
C LEU A 8 -22.27 25.15 0.79
N SER A 9 -22.29 24.10 -0.03
CA SER A 9 -23.28 23.91 -1.08
C SER A 9 -23.83 22.49 -1.03
N ASN A 10 -25.13 22.36 -1.24
CA ASN A 10 -25.81 21.06 -1.38
C ASN A 10 -26.13 20.71 -2.83
N ASP A 11 -25.67 21.52 -3.80
CA ASP A 11 -25.84 21.33 -5.23
C ASP A 11 -24.48 21.27 -5.92
N VAL A 12 -24.22 20.13 -6.57
CA VAL A 12 -22.99 19.86 -7.31
C VAL A 12 -22.81 20.82 -8.51
N ASN A 13 -23.89 21.23 -9.16
CA ASN A 13 -23.80 22.15 -10.30
C ASN A 13 -23.44 23.56 -9.86
N ALA A 14 -24.02 24.01 -8.74
CA ALA A 14 -23.63 25.27 -8.11
C ALA A 14 -22.15 25.27 -7.69
N CYS A 15 -21.63 24.14 -7.20
CA CYS A 15 -20.19 23.99 -6.91
C CYS A 15 -19.33 24.16 -8.18
N VAL A 16 -19.74 23.54 -9.29
CA VAL A 16 -19.04 23.68 -10.58
C VAL A 16 -19.10 25.11 -11.10
N ASP A 17 -20.25 25.78 -10.99
CA ASP A 17 -20.41 27.18 -11.39
C ASP A 17 -19.50 28.11 -10.58
N GLU A 18 -19.42 27.89 -9.26
CA GLU A 18 -18.54 28.65 -8.39
C GLU A 18 -17.06 28.44 -8.72
N VAL A 19 -16.65 27.20 -9.02
CA VAL A 19 -15.27 26.90 -9.46
C VAL A 19 -14.96 27.62 -10.77
N ILE A 20 -15.84 27.53 -11.77
CA ILE A 20 -15.66 28.21 -13.06
C ILE A 20 -15.65 29.73 -12.89
N ARG A 21 -16.48 30.29 -12.00
CA ARG A 21 -16.47 31.72 -11.67
C ARG A 21 -15.10 32.16 -11.13
N ARG A 22 -14.45 31.32 -10.31
CA ARG A 22 -13.15 31.61 -9.70
C ARG A 22 -12.00 31.47 -10.69
N VAL A 23 -11.91 30.33 -11.37
CA VAL A 23 -10.72 29.99 -12.19
C VAL A 23 -10.89 30.23 -13.69
N GLY A 24 -12.10 30.55 -14.13
CA GLY A 24 -12.43 30.68 -15.55
C GLY A 24 -12.57 29.32 -16.24
N LYS A 25 -12.38 29.32 -17.56
CA LYS A 25 -12.59 28.16 -18.44
C LYS A 25 -11.31 27.34 -18.71
N GLU A 26 -10.16 27.76 -18.20
CA GLU A 26 -8.88 27.04 -18.30
C GLU A 26 -8.62 26.32 -16.97
N ILE A 27 -8.96 25.03 -16.90
CA ILE A 27 -9.02 24.27 -15.65
C ILE A 27 -8.01 23.13 -15.71
N THR A 28 -6.99 23.21 -14.86
CA THR A 28 -6.09 22.10 -14.56
C THR A 28 -6.44 21.55 -13.19
N LEU A 29 -7.15 20.44 -13.19
CA LEU A 29 -7.71 19.76 -12.02
C LEU A 29 -6.76 18.69 -11.49
N GLY A 30 -6.21 18.93 -10.30
CA GLY A 30 -5.50 17.92 -9.51
C GLY A 30 -6.48 17.05 -8.72
N LEU A 31 -6.36 15.72 -8.83
CA LEU A 31 -7.19 14.77 -8.09
C LEU A 31 -6.34 13.77 -7.29
N PRO A 32 -6.77 13.39 -6.07
CA PRO A 32 -6.09 12.40 -5.22
C PRO A 32 -5.85 11.07 -5.91
N LEU A 33 -4.86 10.32 -5.43
CA LEU A 33 -4.56 8.99 -5.91
C LEU A 33 -5.60 7.97 -5.43
N GLY A 34 -6.14 7.12 -6.31
CA GLY A 34 -7.05 6.06 -5.87
C GLY A 34 -8.41 6.57 -5.34
N LEU A 35 -8.72 6.28 -4.07
CA LEU A 35 -10.06 6.34 -3.47
C LEU A 35 -10.58 7.75 -3.15
N GLY A 36 -9.71 8.72 -2.82
CA GLY A 36 -10.10 10.06 -2.35
C GLY A 36 -10.66 11.02 -3.41
N LYS A 37 -11.04 10.55 -4.60
CA LYS A 37 -11.57 11.39 -5.68
C LYS A 37 -13.04 11.75 -5.39
N PRO A 38 -13.44 13.04 -5.45
CA PRO A 38 -14.83 13.46 -5.24
C PRO A 38 -15.65 13.19 -6.51
N VAL A 39 -16.31 12.03 -6.57
CA VAL A 39 -16.85 11.49 -7.83
C VAL A 39 -18.01 12.34 -8.35
N ARG A 40 -18.88 12.86 -7.47
CA ARG A 40 -20.03 13.69 -7.89
C ARG A 40 -19.53 14.98 -8.53
N PHE A 41 -18.64 15.70 -7.84
CA PHE A 41 -18.07 16.94 -8.35
C PHE A 41 -17.32 16.74 -9.68
N VAL A 42 -16.43 15.73 -9.74
CA VAL A 42 -15.62 15.48 -10.94
C VAL A 42 -16.48 15.11 -12.14
N ASN A 43 -17.53 14.30 -11.94
CA ASN A 43 -18.44 13.94 -13.02
C ASN A 43 -19.24 15.15 -13.52
N ALA A 44 -19.70 16.02 -12.63
CA ALA A 44 -20.40 17.24 -13.02
C ALA A 44 -19.50 18.20 -13.79
N LEU A 45 -18.25 18.43 -13.34
CA LEU A 45 -17.28 19.27 -14.03
C LEU A 45 -16.90 18.70 -15.41
N TYR A 46 -16.66 17.37 -15.49
CA TYR A 46 -16.37 16.71 -16.76
C TYR A 46 -17.56 16.79 -17.73
N GLN A 47 -18.79 16.62 -17.24
CA GLN A 47 -19.98 16.78 -18.07
C GLN A 47 -20.14 18.23 -18.55
N ARG A 48 -19.86 19.22 -17.69
CA ARG A 48 -19.85 20.63 -18.11
C ARG A 48 -18.83 20.91 -19.21
N ALA A 49 -17.63 20.34 -19.13
CA ALA A 49 -16.63 20.46 -20.20
C ALA A 49 -17.04 19.74 -21.50
N LYS A 50 -17.86 18.69 -21.43
CA LYS A 50 -18.43 18.05 -22.63
C LYS A 50 -19.48 18.94 -23.30
N ASP A 51 -20.26 19.65 -22.51
CA ASP A 51 -21.36 20.47 -22.99
C ASP A 51 -20.89 21.86 -23.47
N ASP A 52 -19.80 22.39 -22.90
CA ASP A 52 -19.16 23.65 -23.29
C ASP A 52 -17.70 23.43 -23.75
N PRO A 53 -17.42 23.41 -25.07
CA PRO A 53 -16.07 23.20 -25.60
C PRO A 53 -15.11 24.37 -25.36
N GLU A 54 -15.59 25.54 -24.88
CA GLU A 54 -14.70 26.63 -24.45
C GLU A 54 -14.00 26.30 -23.12
N ILE A 55 -14.51 25.34 -22.34
CA ILE A 55 -13.85 24.85 -21.14
C ILE A 55 -12.73 23.89 -21.55
N ARG A 56 -11.49 24.29 -21.30
CA ARG A 56 -10.32 23.40 -21.43
C ARG A 56 -10.07 22.74 -20.08
N LEU A 57 -10.25 21.42 -20.04
CA LEU A 57 -10.09 20.64 -18.81
C LEU A 57 -8.90 19.69 -18.92
N HIS A 58 -7.88 19.90 -18.11
CA HIS A 58 -6.79 18.96 -17.92
C HIS A 58 -6.90 18.31 -16.55
N ILE A 59 -7.18 17.01 -16.51
CA ILE A 59 -7.20 16.22 -15.28
C ILE A 59 -5.82 15.60 -15.07
N VAL A 60 -5.19 15.91 -13.93
CA VAL A 60 -3.90 15.34 -13.51
C VAL A 60 -4.11 14.52 -12.24
N THR A 61 -3.80 13.22 -12.29
CA THR A 61 -4.11 12.31 -11.18
C THR A 61 -3.24 11.05 -11.19
N ALA A 62 -3.56 10.09 -10.33
CA ALA A 62 -3.02 8.75 -10.32
C ALA A 62 -4.10 7.72 -9.99
N LEU A 63 -3.98 6.54 -10.57
CA LEU A 63 -4.79 5.37 -10.28
C LEU A 63 -6.30 5.67 -10.30
N SER A 64 -6.87 5.78 -11.49
CA SER A 64 -8.32 5.89 -11.66
C SER A 64 -9.00 4.54 -11.42
N LEU A 65 -9.81 4.44 -10.35
CA LEU A 65 -10.51 3.21 -9.99
C LEU A 65 -11.80 3.06 -10.82
N LEU A 66 -11.90 1.97 -11.57
CA LEU A 66 -13.06 1.63 -12.38
C LEU A 66 -13.53 0.21 -12.03
N ALA A 67 -14.85 0.02 -12.01
CA ALA A 67 -15.40 -1.31 -11.86
C ALA A 67 -14.91 -2.19 -13.03
N PRO A 68 -14.45 -3.41 -12.74
CA PRO A 68 -13.87 -4.25 -13.76
C PRO A 68 -14.95 -4.78 -14.71
N LYS A 69 -14.61 -5.00 -15.98
CA LYS A 69 -15.53 -5.49 -17.02
C LYS A 69 -14.99 -6.77 -17.65
N GLY A 70 -15.87 -7.76 -17.85
CA GLY A 70 -15.52 -8.99 -18.55
C GLY A 70 -15.24 -8.75 -20.03
N GLY A 71 -14.15 -9.32 -20.56
CA GLY A 71 -13.76 -9.19 -21.97
C GLY A 71 -14.51 -10.17 -22.88
N SER A 72 -14.86 -11.35 -22.36
CA SER A 72 -15.63 -12.40 -23.06
C SER A 72 -17.05 -12.56 -22.50
N SER A 73 -17.88 -13.36 -23.18
CA SER A 73 -19.25 -13.71 -22.73
C SER A 73 -19.24 -14.33 -21.33
N LEU A 74 -18.42 -15.37 -21.15
CA LEU A 74 -18.26 -16.07 -19.87
C LEU A 74 -17.68 -15.16 -18.78
N GLU A 75 -16.66 -14.36 -19.08
CA GLU A 75 -16.13 -13.40 -18.11
C GLU A 75 -17.20 -12.37 -17.70
N LYS A 76 -18.04 -11.90 -18.62
CA LYS A 76 -19.15 -10.97 -18.28
C LYS A 76 -20.19 -11.63 -17.38
N ARG A 77 -20.59 -12.87 -17.66
CA ARG A 77 -21.55 -13.64 -16.85
C ARG A 77 -21.00 -13.90 -15.44
N PHE A 78 -19.73 -14.27 -15.34
CA PHE A 78 -19.04 -14.45 -14.07
C PHE A 78 -18.98 -13.15 -13.25
N MET A 79 -18.48 -12.09 -13.88
CA MET A 79 -18.21 -10.82 -13.21
C MET A 79 -19.45 -9.98 -12.94
N GLY A 80 -20.53 -10.11 -13.72
CA GLY A 80 -21.70 -9.23 -13.65
C GLY A 80 -22.29 -9.10 -12.25
N PRO A 81 -22.78 -10.18 -11.62
CA PRO A 81 -23.37 -10.09 -10.29
C PRO A 81 -22.37 -9.72 -9.19
N PHE A 82 -21.09 -10.11 -9.34
CA PHE A 82 -20.02 -9.67 -8.44
C PHE A 82 -19.80 -8.15 -8.52
N VAL A 83 -19.78 -7.61 -9.74
CA VAL A 83 -19.62 -6.18 -10.00
C VAL A 83 -20.81 -5.39 -9.50
N GLU A 84 -22.03 -5.88 -9.73
CA GLU A 84 -23.25 -5.25 -9.24
C GLU A 84 -23.26 -5.19 -7.70
N ARG A 85 -22.92 -6.30 -7.04
CA ARG A 85 -22.88 -6.39 -5.57
C ARG A 85 -21.87 -5.42 -4.96
N LEU A 86 -20.66 -5.32 -5.51
CA LEU A 86 -19.58 -4.51 -4.93
C LEU A 86 -19.58 -3.05 -5.40
N TYR A 87 -19.93 -2.80 -6.66
CA TYR A 87 -19.75 -1.49 -7.29
C TYR A 87 -21.06 -0.87 -7.82
N GLY A 88 -22.19 -1.58 -7.84
CA GLY A 88 -23.44 -1.09 -8.45
C GLY A 88 -24.01 0.18 -7.80
N ARG A 89 -23.69 0.41 -6.52
CA ARG A 89 -24.06 1.63 -5.77
C ARG A 89 -23.01 2.73 -5.80
N ILE A 90 -21.87 2.50 -6.46
CA ILE A 90 -20.75 3.43 -6.48
C ILE A 90 -20.75 4.13 -7.85
N PRO A 91 -20.87 5.47 -7.90
CA PRO A 91 -20.77 6.18 -9.17
C PRO A 91 -19.38 5.96 -9.78
N GLU A 92 -19.31 5.70 -11.09
CA GLU A 92 -18.03 5.57 -11.78
C GLU A 92 -17.46 6.95 -12.14
N LEU A 93 -16.13 7.03 -12.23
CA LEU A 93 -15.44 8.18 -12.81
C LEU A 93 -15.70 8.22 -14.32
N ALA A 94 -16.54 9.15 -14.78
CA ALA A 94 -16.97 9.25 -16.17
C ALA A 94 -15.79 9.51 -17.12
N TYR A 95 -14.87 10.41 -16.76
CA TYR A 95 -13.67 10.68 -17.56
C TYR A 95 -12.80 9.43 -17.73
N ALA A 96 -12.60 8.65 -16.66
CA ALA A 96 -11.73 7.47 -16.69
C ALA A 96 -12.35 6.36 -17.56
N ARG A 97 -13.68 6.27 -17.58
CA ARG A 97 -14.40 5.36 -18.47
C ARG A 97 -14.22 5.75 -19.94
N ASP A 98 -14.26 7.05 -20.26
CA ASP A 98 -13.99 7.54 -21.61
C ASP A 98 -12.52 7.46 -22.01
N VAL A 99 -11.57 7.64 -21.08
CA VAL A 99 -10.14 7.31 -21.28
C VAL A 99 -9.99 5.86 -21.73
N SER A 100 -10.59 4.93 -20.98
CA SER A 100 -10.52 3.50 -21.29
C SER A 100 -11.16 3.15 -22.64
N ALA A 101 -12.17 3.91 -23.06
CA ALA A 101 -12.87 3.73 -24.33
C ALA A 101 -12.25 4.52 -25.51
N ASN A 102 -11.22 5.33 -25.28
CA ASN A 102 -10.69 6.31 -26.25
C ASN A 102 -11.75 7.28 -26.79
N ARG A 103 -12.60 7.80 -25.90
CA ARG A 103 -13.72 8.72 -26.21
C ARG A 103 -13.64 10.06 -25.48
N LEU A 104 -12.45 10.46 -25.04
CA LEU A 104 -12.28 11.79 -24.46
C LEU A 104 -12.63 12.89 -25.48
N PRO A 105 -13.35 13.94 -25.06
CA PRO A 105 -13.55 15.15 -25.87
C PRO A 105 -12.22 15.81 -26.23
N GLN A 106 -12.19 16.59 -27.32
CA GLN A 106 -10.96 17.24 -27.80
C GLN A 106 -10.42 18.32 -26.83
N ASN A 107 -11.31 18.95 -26.07
CA ASN A 107 -11.00 19.95 -25.05
C ASN A 107 -10.67 19.35 -23.67
N VAL A 108 -10.63 18.01 -23.56
CA VAL A 108 -10.30 17.31 -22.30
C VAL A 108 -9.02 16.49 -22.46
N GLN A 109 -8.05 16.73 -21.58
CA GLN A 109 -6.84 15.93 -21.44
C GLN A 109 -6.83 15.23 -20.08
N VAL A 110 -6.32 13.99 -20.05
CA VAL A 110 -6.10 13.24 -18.80
C VAL A 110 -4.67 12.73 -18.78
N SER A 111 -3.93 13.15 -17.75
CA SER A 111 -2.56 12.71 -17.47
C SER A 111 -2.54 11.97 -16.14
N GLU A 112 -2.09 10.72 -16.16
CA GLU A 112 -1.83 9.97 -14.93
C GLU A 112 -0.33 9.80 -14.71
N PHE A 113 0.12 9.91 -13.45
CA PHE A 113 1.50 9.59 -13.06
C PHE A 113 1.67 8.17 -12.48
N PHE A 114 0.57 7.45 -12.29
CA PHE A 114 0.59 6.05 -11.91
C PHE A 114 -0.63 5.33 -12.48
N PHE A 115 -0.40 4.35 -13.36
CA PHE A 115 -1.47 3.54 -13.93
C PHE A 115 -1.81 2.33 -13.05
N LYS A 116 -3.06 1.86 -13.14
CA LYS A 116 -3.39 0.48 -12.74
C LYS A 116 -2.57 -0.48 -13.59
N ALA A 117 -1.82 -1.38 -12.95
CA ALA A 117 -0.89 -2.28 -13.63
C ALA A 117 -1.51 -2.97 -14.85
N GLY A 118 -0.95 -2.71 -16.02
CA GLY A 118 -1.33 -3.30 -17.31
C GLY A 118 -2.58 -2.73 -17.98
N SER A 119 -3.32 -1.81 -17.36
CA SER A 119 -4.62 -1.34 -17.88
C SER A 119 -4.51 -0.57 -19.19
N TYR A 120 -3.40 0.15 -19.41
CA TYR A 120 -3.22 1.07 -20.53
C TYR A 120 -2.10 0.67 -21.49
N LEU A 121 -1.62 -0.58 -21.45
CA LEU A 121 -0.54 -1.07 -22.33
C LEU A 121 -0.85 -0.91 -23.83
N ASN A 122 -2.13 -0.95 -24.20
CA ASN A 122 -2.59 -0.80 -25.59
C ASN A 122 -3.31 0.54 -25.84
N ASN A 123 -3.36 1.44 -24.84
CA ASN A 123 -3.98 2.76 -24.98
C ASN A 123 -2.92 3.79 -25.41
N ARG A 124 -2.87 4.08 -26.72
CA ARG A 124 -1.88 5.01 -27.28
C ARG A 124 -2.01 6.43 -26.76
N SER A 125 -3.20 6.88 -26.37
CA SER A 125 -3.37 8.21 -25.78
C SER A 125 -2.73 8.27 -24.41
N GLN A 126 -3.04 7.32 -23.54
CA GLN A 126 -2.51 7.29 -22.17
C GLN A 126 -1.00 7.08 -22.15
N GLN A 127 -0.44 6.21 -22.99
CA GLN A 127 1.01 6.04 -23.11
C GLN A 127 1.74 7.33 -23.53
N ARG A 128 1.09 8.25 -24.26
CA ARG A 128 1.67 9.55 -24.67
C ARG A 128 1.54 10.63 -23.59
N HIS A 129 0.53 10.54 -22.74
CA HIS A 129 0.22 11.55 -21.72
C HIS A 129 0.56 11.10 -20.29
N TYR A 130 1.28 9.98 -20.15
CA TYR A 130 1.82 9.51 -18.88
C TYR A 130 2.88 10.49 -18.35
N VAL A 131 2.82 10.79 -17.06
CA VAL A 131 3.81 11.64 -16.38
C VAL A 131 4.70 10.78 -15.51
N CYS A 132 5.98 10.64 -15.88
CA CYS A 132 6.94 9.88 -15.09
C CYS A 132 7.45 10.73 -13.91
N THR A 133 6.91 10.50 -12.71
CA THR A 133 7.35 11.20 -11.50
C THR A 133 7.28 10.30 -10.25
N ASN A 134 8.20 10.54 -9.32
CA ASN A 134 8.12 9.96 -7.98
C ASN A 134 7.05 10.70 -7.18
N TYR A 135 6.37 10.04 -6.24
CA TYR A 135 5.32 10.72 -5.44
C TYR A 135 5.83 11.94 -4.67
N THR A 136 7.08 11.89 -4.21
CA THR A 136 7.76 13.01 -3.53
C THR A 136 7.95 14.25 -4.42
N HIS A 137 7.82 14.11 -5.73
CA HIS A 137 7.90 15.21 -6.69
C HIS A 137 6.56 15.50 -7.37
N ALA A 138 5.50 14.74 -7.08
CA ALA A 138 4.21 14.91 -7.75
C ALA A 138 3.65 16.32 -7.53
N VAL A 139 3.76 16.89 -6.32
CA VAL A 139 3.34 18.27 -6.02
C VAL A 139 4.08 19.29 -6.87
N ARG A 140 5.41 19.17 -6.98
CA ARG A 140 6.24 20.03 -7.84
C ARG A 140 5.75 19.97 -9.29
N ASP A 141 5.52 18.77 -9.80
CA ASP A 141 5.15 18.55 -11.20
C ASP A 141 3.70 19.01 -11.48
N LEU A 142 2.77 18.81 -10.53
CA LEU A 142 1.41 19.36 -10.58
C LEU A 142 1.43 20.89 -10.66
N MET A 143 2.26 21.56 -9.85
CA MET A 143 2.42 23.01 -9.89
C MET A 143 3.03 23.50 -11.20
N ALA A 144 4.00 22.76 -11.75
CA ALA A 144 4.64 23.06 -13.03
C ALA A 144 3.69 22.90 -14.24
N VAL A 145 2.79 21.91 -14.18
CA VAL A 145 1.71 21.73 -15.17
C VAL A 145 0.64 22.82 -15.04
N GLY A 146 0.63 23.57 -13.93
CA GLY A 146 -0.27 24.71 -13.75
C GLY A 146 -1.59 24.35 -13.09
N VAL A 147 -1.61 23.34 -12.20
CA VAL A 147 -2.78 23.07 -11.36
C VAL A 147 -3.30 24.36 -10.72
N ASN A 148 -4.58 24.60 -10.93
CA ASN A 148 -5.32 25.73 -10.36
C ASN A 148 -6.61 25.27 -9.66
N VAL A 149 -7.05 24.03 -9.87
CA VAL A 149 -8.15 23.44 -9.10
C VAL A 149 -7.68 22.15 -8.44
N VAL A 150 -8.03 21.96 -7.16
CA VAL A 150 -7.85 20.69 -6.44
C VAL A 150 -9.20 20.30 -5.87
N ALA A 151 -9.58 19.04 -6.06
CA ALA A 151 -10.82 18.52 -5.51
C ALA A 151 -10.58 17.20 -4.78
N GLN A 152 -11.11 17.07 -3.56
CA GLN A 152 -10.93 15.89 -2.72
C GLN A 152 -12.22 15.47 -2.00
N MET A 153 -12.43 14.16 -1.87
CA MET A 153 -13.42 13.61 -0.96
C MET A 153 -12.91 13.65 0.49
N VAL A 154 -13.73 14.10 1.44
CA VAL A 154 -13.38 14.26 2.85
C VAL A 154 -14.45 13.67 3.78
N ALA A 155 -14.05 13.29 4.99
CA ALA A 155 -14.97 12.83 6.03
C ALA A 155 -15.37 14.02 6.94
N PRO A 156 -16.66 14.20 7.25
CA PRO A 156 -17.14 15.29 8.13
C PRO A 156 -16.80 15.02 9.62
N GLY A 157 -16.43 16.07 10.36
CA GLY A 157 -15.98 15.99 11.76
C GLY A 157 -17.08 16.02 12.82
N GLU A 158 -18.31 16.40 12.46
CA GLU A 158 -19.42 16.59 13.40
C GLU A 158 -19.74 15.32 14.18
N ALA A 159 -19.72 14.15 13.52
CA ALA A 159 -19.99 12.85 14.15
C ALA A 159 -18.88 12.40 15.12
N HIS A 160 -17.73 13.10 15.12
CA HIS A 160 -16.55 12.80 15.91
C HIS A 160 -16.24 13.88 16.95
N GLY A 161 -17.20 14.78 17.23
CA GLY A 161 -17.02 15.86 18.21
C GLY A 161 -16.03 16.94 17.77
N GLN A 162 -15.75 17.04 16.46
CA GLN A 162 -14.78 17.96 15.87
C GLN A 162 -15.48 18.89 14.84
N PRO A 163 -16.47 19.70 15.27
CA PRO A 163 -17.19 20.59 14.35
C PRO A 163 -16.26 21.61 13.71
N GLY A 164 -16.44 21.89 12.43
CA GLY A 164 -15.58 22.78 11.66
C GLY A 164 -14.33 22.13 11.08
N LEU A 165 -14.02 20.88 11.47
CA LEU A 165 -12.95 20.08 10.85
C LEU A 165 -13.51 19.12 9.81
N VAL A 166 -12.69 18.85 8.80
CA VAL A 166 -12.85 17.74 7.87
C VAL A 166 -11.59 16.88 7.86
N SER A 167 -11.74 15.58 7.64
CA SER A 167 -10.61 14.65 7.52
C SER A 167 -10.35 14.29 6.07
N LEU A 168 -9.11 14.49 5.63
CA LEU A 168 -8.57 14.01 4.34
C LEU A 168 -8.50 12.48 4.29
N SER A 169 -8.60 11.81 5.44
CA SER A 169 -8.75 10.38 5.64
C SER A 169 -7.82 9.52 4.77
N CYS A 170 -8.33 9.03 3.64
CA CYS A 170 -7.63 8.10 2.76
C CYS A 170 -6.54 8.72 1.89
N ASN A 171 -6.50 10.05 1.75
CA ASN A 171 -5.55 10.72 0.86
C ASN A 171 -5.10 12.12 1.38
N PRO A 172 -4.42 12.21 2.53
CA PRO A 172 -3.65 13.42 2.84
C PRO A 172 -2.37 13.56 1.99
N ASP A 173 -1.91 12.46 1.38
CA ASP A 173 -0.72 12.28 0.54
C ASP A 173 -0.12 13.56 -0.07
N LEU A 174 -0.79 14.16 -1.05
CA LEU A 174 -0.33 15.34 -1.79
C LEU A 174 -1.05 16.61 -1.36
N THR A 175 -2.29 16.48 -0.87
CA THR A 175 -3.16 17.62 -0.59
C THR A 175 -2.61 18.51 0.52
N LEU A 176 -2.03 17.94 1.57
CA LEU A 176 -1.44 18.72 2.66
C LEU A 176 -0.34 19.67 2.18
N ASP A 177 0.40 19.27 1.15
CA ASP A 177 1.52 20.04 0.61
C ASP A 177 1.11 20.94 -0.55
N LEU A 178 0.05 20.58 -1.26
CA LEU A 178 -0.46 21.34 -2.40
C LEU A 178 -1.28 22.56 -1.98
N ILE A 179 -2.03 22.47 -0.86
CA ILE A 179 -2.84 23.58 -0.35
C ILE A 179 -1.99 24.85 -0.10
N PRO A 180 -0.88 24.81 0.67
CA PRO A 180 -0.07 26.01 0.92
C PRO A 180 0.43 26.66 -0.37
N LEU A 181 0.94 25.86 -1.31
CA LEU A 181 1.48 26.35 -2.59
C LEU A 181 0.40 27.00 -3.46
N LEU A 182 -0.82 26.47 -3.46
CA LEU A 182 -1.93 27.09 -4.18
C LEU A 182 -2.39 28.40 -3.54
N ARG A 183 -2.32 28.51 -2.20
CA ARG A 183 -2.60 29.76 -1.49
C ARG A 183 -1.54 30.83 -1.73
N GLU A 184 -0.27 30.44 -1.86
CA GLU A 184 0.80 31.35 -2.33
C GLU A 184 0.52 31.83 -3.76
N ARG A 185 0.12 30.91 -4.66
CA ARG A 185 -0.24 31.24 -6.04
C ARG A 185 -1.44 32.19 -6.14
N GLU A 186 -2.44 31.99 -5.28
CA GLU A 186 -3.61 32.87 -5.12
C GLU A 186 -3.19 34.27 -4.71
N THR A 187 -2.30 34.36 -3.72
CA THR A 187 -1.77 35.63 -3.21
C THR A 187 -0.96 36.36 -4.28
N ALA A 188 -0.28 35.63 -5.16
CA ALA A 188 0.42 36.16 -6.33
C ALA A 188 -0.51 36.55 -7.50
N GLY A 189 -1.83 36.43 -7.34
CA GLY A 189 -2.83 36.88 -8.31
C GLY A 189 -3.27 35.83 -9.34
N SER A 190 -2.82 34.57 -9.22
CA SER A 190 -3.37 33.49 -10.05
C SER A 190 -4.66 32.96 -9.43
N PRO A 191 -5.76 32.81 -10.18
CA PRO A 191 -6.98 32.26 -9.62
C PRO A 191 -6.81 30.78 -9.30
N VAL A 192 -7.32 30.36 -8.14
CA VAL A 192 -7.33 28.96 -7.69
C VAL A 192 -8.69 28.59 -7.09
N ALA A 193 -9.01 27.31 -7.04
CA ALA A 193 -10.16 26.79 -6.29
C ALA A 193 -9.84 25.46 -5.62
N LEU A 194 -10.14 25.34 -4.33
CA LEU A 194 -10.04 24.11 -3.56
C LEU A 194 -11.44 23.61 -3.21
N VAL A 195 -11.75 22.37 -3.57
CA VAL A 195 -13.09 21.78 -3.43
C VAL A 195 -13.03 20.55 -2.53
N ALA A 196 -13.92 20.48 -1.55
CA ALA A 196 -14.15 19.29 -0.75
C ALA A 196 -15.53 18.69 -1.09
N GLU A 197 -15.61 17.37 -1.24
CA GLU A 197 -16.87 16.64 -1.27
C GLU A 197 -17.00 15.80 -0.01
N MET A 198 -18.00 16.07 0.82
CA MET A 198 -18.23 15.31 2.05
C MET A 198 -18.88 13.96 1.73
N ASN A 199 -18.36 12.89 2.34
CA ASN A 199 -18.97 11.56 2.28
C ASN A 199 -18.83 10.85 3.63
N LYS A 200 -19.96 10.54 4.28
CA LYS A 200 -20.01 9.90 5.60
C LYS A 200 -19.52 8.45 5.62
N ASN A 201 -19.41 7.81 4.45
CA ASN A 201 -18.84 6.46 4.35
C ASN A 201 -17.31 6.46 4.48
N LEU A 202 -16.66 7.63 4.31
CA LEU A 202 -15.22 7.78 4.46
C LEU A 202 -14.83 7.74 5.96
N PRO A 203 -13.92 6.85 6.41
CA PRO A 203 -13.51 6.80 7.81
C PRO A 203 -12.93 8.14 8.29
N TRP A 204 -13.28 8.56 9.49
CA TRP A 204 -12.62 9.71 10.11
C TRP A 204 -11.24 9.33 10.64
N LEU A 205 -10.21 10.13 10.31
CA LEU A 205 -8.86 10.00 10.86
C LEU A 205 -8.36 11.38 11.30
N GLY A 206 -7.87 11.46 12.54
CA GLY A 206 -7.41 12.70 13.16
C GLY A 206 -5.99 13.11 12.72
N HIS A 207 -5.28 13.77 13.65
CA HIS A 207 -3.88 14.20 13.45
C HIS A 207 -3.71 15.03 12.18
N HIS A 208 -2.68 14.75 11.38
CA HIS A 208 -2.37 15.52 10.16
C HIS A 208 -3.48 15.46 9.10
N ALA A 209 -4.36 14.46 9.14
CA ALA A 209 -5.45 14.34 8.18
C ALA A 209 -6.66 15.24 8.52
N ALA A 210 -6.84 15.62 9.79
CA ALA A 210 -7.89 16.55 10.19
C ALA A 210 -7.44 17.99 9.99
N ILE A 211 -8.16 18.72 9.14
CA ILE A 211 -7.88 20.12 8.81
C ILE A 211 -9.15 20.96 8.89
N GLU A 212 -9.00 22.26 9.07
CA GLU A 212 -10.12 23.21 9.06
C GLU A 212 -10.88 23.15 7.73
N ALA A 213 -12.21 23.11 7.80
CA ALA A 213 -13.08 23.08 6.63
C ALA A 213 -12.89 24.32 5.72
N ASP A 214 -12.56 25.47 6.31
CA ASP A 214 -12.33 26.74 5.61
C ASP A 214 -11.05 26.78 4.76
N ARG A 215 -10.23 25.72 4.83
CA ARG A 215 -9.11 25.51 3.91
C ARG A 215 -9.60 25.28 2.49
N PHE A 216 -10.83 24.77 2.33
CA PHE A 216 -11.51 24.64 1.05
C PHE A 216 -12.33 25.90 0.72
N ASP A 217 -12.37 26.25 -0.56
CA ASP A 217 -13.18 27.35 -1.06
C ASP A 217 -14.66 26.95 -1.14
N VAL A 218 -14.91 25.70 -1.58
CA VAL A 218 -16.25 25.12 -1.75
C VAL A 218 -16.32 23.76 -1.08
N LEU A 219 -17.37 23.55 -0.27
CA LEU A 219 -17.68 22.26 0.35
C LEU A 219 -19.03 21.76 -0.19
N LEU A 220 -18.99 20.66 -0.94
CA LEU A 220 -20.17 19.93 -1.37
C LEU A 220 -20.62 19.00 -0.24
N ASP A 221 -21.70 19.37 0.44
CA ASP A 221 -22.36 18.56 1.47
C ASP A 221 -23.78 18.20 1.01
N GLN A 222 -23.93 16.96 0.54
CA GLN A 222 -25.21 16.42 0.09
C GLN A 222 -25.39 14.99 0.63
N PRO A 223 -25.67 14.80 1.93
CA PRO A 223 -25.66 13.48 2.56
C PRO A 223 -26.67 12.48 1.95
N SER A 224 -27.74 12.97 1.32
CA SER A 224 -28.74 12.15 0.64
C SER A 224 -28.22 11.45 -0.62
N SER A 225 -27.08 11.90 -1.17
CA SER A 225 -26.43 11.30 -2.34
C SER A 225 -25.05 10.71 -2.02
N ASP A 226 -24.74 10.49 -0.74
CA ASP A 226 -23.54 9.76 -0.32
C ASP A 226 -23.55 8.33 -0.87
N TYR A 227 -22.37 7.84 -1.22
CA TYR A 227 -22.17 6.56 -1.86
C TYR A 227 -21.09 5.73 -1.17
N PRO A 228 -21.16 4.38 -1.22
CA PRO A 228 -20.12 3.51 -0.67
C PRO A 228 -18.75 3.73 -1.31
N LEU A 229 -17.69 3.40 -0.57
CA LEU A 229 -16.33 3.55 -1.05
C LEU A 229 -15.94 2.46 -2.06
N PHE A 230 -15.10 2.80 -3.03
CA PHE A 230 -14.56 1.81 -3.96
C PHE A 230 -13.68 0.80 -3.21
N SER A 231 -14.09 -0.47 -3.21
CA SER A 231 -13.33 -1.55 -2.59
C SER A 231 -12.37 -2.21 -3.58
N ALA A 232 -11.19 -2.57 -3.11
CA ALA A 232 -10.21 -3.38 -3.81
C ALA A 232 -10.19 -4.80 -3.19
N PRO A 233 -10.80 -5.80 -3.85
CA PRO A 233 -10.93 -7.14 -3.29
C PRO A 233 -9.58 -7.80 -3.00
N GLN A 234 -9.55 -8.65 -1.97
CA GLN A 234 -8.34 -9.40 -1.63
C GLN A 234 -7.94 -10.39 -2.74
N MET A 235 -6.63 -10.44 -3.01
CA MET A 235 -6.05 -11.37 -3.97
C MET A 235 -5.62 -12.67 -3.28
N SER A 236 -5.72 -13.79 -3.98
CA SER A 236 -5.25 -15.05 -3.41
C SER A 236 -3.73 -15.07 -3.29
N VAL A 237 -3.22 -15.57 -2.18
CA VAL A 237 -1.82 -15.82 -1.92
C VAL A 237 -1.46 -17.21 -2.45
N SER A 238 -0.47 -17.29 -3.35
CA SER A 238 0.01 -18.58 -3.84
C SER A 238 1.08 -19.17 -2.90
N PRO A 239 1.39 -20.48 -2.98
CA PRO A 239 2.50 -21.05 -2.21
C PRO A 239 3.84 -20.33 -2.44
N GLU A 240 4.10 -19.88 -3.66
CA GLU A 240 5.29 -19.07 -3.97
C GLU A 240 5.29 -17.74 -3.21
N ASP A 241 4.15 -17.03 -3.18
CA ASP A 241 4.02 -15.77 -2.46
C ASP A 241 4.15 -15.98 -0.95
N HIS A 242 3.57 -17.06 -0.41
CA HIS A 242 3.74 -17.47 0.99
C HIS A 242 5.21 -17.66 1.33
N MET A 243 6.00 -18.32 0.47
CA MET A 243 7.43 -18.49 0.71
C MET A 243 8.21 -17.17 0.64
N ILE A 244 7.85 -16.28 -0.28
CA ILE A 244 8.43 -14.93 -0.34
C ILE A 244 8.12 -14.16 0.96
N GLY A 245 6.86 -14.19 1.41
CA GLY A 245 6.42 -13.60 2.67
C GLY A 245 7.13 -14.18 3.88
N PHE A 246 7.35 -15.50 3.90
CA PHE A 246 8.09 -16.20 4.93
C PHE A 246 9.54 -15.73 5.01
N TYR A 247 10.28 -15.74 3.90
CA TYR A 247 11.65 -15.23 3.88
C TYR A 247 11.71 -13.75 4.29
N ALA A 248 10.76 -12.93 3.83
CA ALA A 248 10.70 -11.53 4.22
C ALA A 248 10.40 -11.36 5.72
N SER A 249 9.57 -12.21 6.33
CA SER A 249 9.25 -12.13 7.77
C SER A 249 10.44 -12.48 8.67
N THR A 250 11.39 -13.27 8.17
CA THR A 250 12.67 -13.54 8.87
C THR A 250 13.55 -12.29 8.98
N LEU A 251 13.37 -11.32 8.09
CA LEU A 251 14.16 -10.07 8.09
C LEU A 251 13.51 -8.98 8.96
N LEU A 252 12.29 -9.17 9.45
CA LEU A 252 11.65 -8.21 10.34
C LEU A 252 12.34 -8.22 11.71
N LYS A 253 12.75 -7.05 12.17
CA LYS A 253 13.40 -6.87 13.46
C LYS A 253 12.40 -6.33 14.48
N ASP A 254 12.32 -7.00 15.63
CA ASP A 254 11.47 -6.52 16.72
C ASP A 254 11.95 -5.15 17.22
N GLY A 255 11.01 -4.26 17.52
CA GLY A 255 11.27 -2.85 17.77
C GLY A 255 11.55 -2.02 16.51
N GLY A 256 11.44 -2.61 15.31
CA GLY A 256 11.80 -1.97 14.04
C GLY A 256 10.69 -1.13 13.40
N THR A 257 10.91 -0.78 12.13
CA THR A 257 9.95 -0.06 11.29
C THR A 257 9.59 -0.86 10.06
N LEU A 258 8.30 -0.89 9.71
CA LEU A 258 7.78 -1.62 8.56
C LEU A 258 7.16 -0.68 7.53
N GLN A 259 7.59 -0.85 6.28
CA GLN A 259 6.86 -0.43 5.10
C GLN A 259 6.61 -1.65 4.22
N VAL A 260 5.37 -1.81 3.78
CA VAL A 260 4.97 -2.90 2.88
C VAL A 260 4.05 -2.37 1.79
N GLY A 261 4.24 -2.88 0.57
CA GLY A 261 3.37 -2.59 -0.57
C GLY A 261 2.08 -3.40 -0.59
N ILE A 262 1.36 -3.29 -1.71
CA ILE A 262 0.06 -3.94 -1.93
C ILE A 262 0.15 -5.38 -2.44
N GLY A 263 -0.99 -6.06 -2.35
CA GLY A 263 -1.27 -7.29 -3.06
C GLY A 263 -0.79 -8.54 -2.34
N SER A 264 -0.71 -9.65 -3.07
CA SER A 264 -0.51 -10.97 -2.47
C SER A 264 0.84 -11.12 -1.76
N LEU A 265 1.88 -10.42 -2.22
CA LEU A 265 3.20 -10.40 -1.56
C LEU A 265 3.16 -9.66 -0.22
N GLY A 266 2.45 -8.53 -0.14
CA GLY A 266 2.24 -7.81 1.12
C GLY A 266 1.40 -8.63 2.10
N ALA A 267 0.30 -9.23 1.63
CA ALA A 267 -0.53 -10.12 2.43
C ALA A 267 0.25 -11.34 2.95
N ALA A 268 1.09 -11.96 2.10
CA ALA A 268 1.93 -13.09 2.51
C ALA A 268 2.93 -12.72 3.60
N LEU A 269 3.55 -11.54 3.53
CA LEU A 269 4.44 -11.04 4.57
C LEU A 269 3.70 -10.86 5.89
N VAL A 270 2.57 -10.16 5.87
CA VAL A 270 1.75 -9.90 7.06
C VAL A 270 1.34 -11.22 7.71
N HIS A 271 0.83 -12.15 6.91
CA HIS A 271 0.45 -13.48 7.37
C HIS A 271 1.63 -14.23 7.98
N SER A 272 2.80 -14.16 7.35
CA SER A 272 4.02 -14.81 7.86
C SER A 272 4.57 -14.15 9.12
N ALA A 273 4.34 -12.85 9.32
CA ALA A 273 4.68 -12.14 10.56
C ALA A 273 3.74 -12.56 11.70
N ILE A 274 2.44 -12.70 11.43
CA ILE A 274 1.46 -13.24 12.38
C ILE A 274 1.77 -14.69 12.73
N LEU A 275 2.10 -15.52 11.74
CA LEU A 275 2.51 -16.91 11.99
C LEU A 275 3.78 -16.97 12.87
N ARG A 276 4.76 -16.10 12.62
CA ARG A 276 5.96 -15.98 13.46
C ARG A 276 5.62 -15.53 14.88
N HIS A 277 4.64 -14.66 15.07
CA HIS A 277 4.25 -14.13 16.37
C HIS A 277 3.43 -15.14 17.18
N SER A 278 2.31 -15.60 16.61
CA SER A 278 1.28 -16.37 17.32
C SER A 278 1.49 -17.89 17.22
N HIS A 279 2.27 -18.37 16.25
CA HIS A 279 2.53 -19.80 16.00
C HIS A 279 4.01 -20.08 15.74
N ASN A 280 4.91 -19.51 16.55
CA ASN A 280 6.35 -19.52 16.30
C ASN A 280 6.93 -20.92 16.08
N ASP A 281 6.46 -21.94 16.81
CA ASP A 281 6.95 -23.32 16.64
C ASP A 281 6.72 -23.88 15.24
N ALA A 282 5.55 -23.63 14.66
CA ALA A 282 5.24 -24.06 13.29
C ALA A 282 6.07 -23.27 12.27
N TRP A 283 6.23 -21.96 12.49
CA TRP A 283 7.09 -21.11 11.68
C TRP A 283 8.56 -21.58 11.74
N ARG A 284 9.05 -21.97 12.92
CA ARG A 284 10.41 -22.48 13.14
C ARG A 284 10.67 -23.80 12.43
N LYS A 285 9.69 -24.72 12.39
CA LYS A 285 9.83 -25.96 11.62
C LYS A 285 10.12 -25.68 10.14
N VAL A 286 9.45 -24.70 9.54
CA VAL A 286 9.71 -24.28 8.15
C VAL A 286 11.10 -23.63 8.04
N PHE A 287 11.47 -22.79 9.00
CA PHE A 287 12.78 -22.12 9.06
C PHE A 287 13.94 -23.14 9.08
N ASP A 288 13.83 -24.15 9.94
CA ASP A 288 14.83 -25.20 10.11
C ASP A 288 14.85 -26.15 8.89
N HIS A 289 13.68 -26.54 8.37
CA HIS A 289 13.59 -27.36 7.16
C HIS A 289 14.32 -26.73 5.97
N LEU A 290 14.20 -25.41 5.81
CA LEU A 290 14.83 -24.66 4.73
C LEU A 290 16.32 -24.40 4.98
N ASN A 291 16.82 -24.61 6.21
CA ASN A 291 18.14 -24.20 6.68
C ASN A 291 18.40 -22.70 6.44
N VAL A 292 17.41 -21.85 6.72
CA VAL A 292 17.47 -20.41 6.43
C VAL A 292 18.72 -19.77 7.03
N ASP A 293 19.00 -20.09 8.30
CA ASP A 293 20.11 -19.52 9.06
C ASP A 293 21.49 -19.77 8.43
N GLN A 294 21.72 -21.00 7.98
CA GLN A 294 22.97 -21.38 7.33
C GLN A 294 23.07 -20.82 5.91
N LYS A 295 21.95 -20.79 5.18
CA LYS A 295 21.93 -20.36 3.79
C LYS A 295 21.98 -18.84 3.65
N PHE A 296 21.41 -18.10 4.58
CA PHE A 296 21.20 -16.65 4.51
C PHE A 296 21.59 -15.96 5.84
N PRO A 297 22.89 -15.79 6.12
CA PRO A 297 23.38 -15.23 7.39
C PRO A 297 22.81 -13.87 7.78
N VAL A 298 22.43 -13.05 6.78
CA VAL A 298 21.77 -11.74 6.95
C VAL A 298 20.55 -11.80 7.86
N VAL A 299 19.87 -12.95 7.94
CA VAL A 299 18.70 -13.14 8.81
C VAL A 299 19.06 -13.05 10.30
N ARG A 300 20.26 -13.49 10.72
CA ARG A 300 20.73 -13.30 12.10
C ARG A 300 21.21 -11.89 12.37
N GLU A 301 21.85 -11.29 11.37
CA GLU A 301 22.51 -9.98 11.51
C GLU A 301 21.49 -8.85 11.57
N ASP A 302 20.50 -8.90 10.67
CA ASP A 302 19.50 -7.85 10.50
C ASP A 302 18.08 -8.30 10.82
N GLY A 303 17.81 -9.59 10.88
CA GLY A 303 16.46 -10.11 11.05
C GLY A 303 16.07 -10.43 12.48
N GLY A 304 15.17 -11.40 12.61
CA GLY A 304 14.70 -11.93 13.88
C GLY A 304 13.88 -13.19 13.66
N THR A 305 13.81 -14.01 14.69
CA THR A 305 13.16 -15.33 14.61
C THR A 305 12.19 -15.62 15.75
N GLY A 306 12.20 -14.82 16.81
CA GLY A 306 11.23 -14.88 17.91
C GLY A 306 9.98 -14.03 17.63
N PRO A 307 8.95 -14.10 18.49
CA PRO A 307 7.82 -13.18 18.47
C PRO A 307 8.25 -11.70 18.56
N PHE A 308 7.33 -10.79 18.24
CA PHE A 308 7.51 -9.35 18.42
C PHE A 308 7.09 -8.97 19.85
N GLU A 309 8.04 -8.67 20.73
CA GLU A 309 7.78 -8.26 22.12
C GLU A 309 7.66 -6.74 22.24
N LYS A 310 8.53 -6.00 21.55
CA LYS A 310 8.47 -4.54 21.46
C LYS A 310 7.46 -4.07 20.41
N GLY A 311 7.17 -4.93 19.43
CA GLY A 311 6.32 -4.59 18.30
C GLY A 311 7.04 -3.83 17.19
N LEU A 312 6.27 -3.51 16.15
CA LEU A 312 6.70 -2.77 14.97
C LEU A 312 6.00 -1.42 14.91
N TYR A 313 6.71 -0.43 14.38
CA TYR A 313 6.14 0.86 13.97
C TYR A 313 5.89 0.84 12.46
N GLY A 314 4.68 1.16 12.02
CA GLY A 314 4.32 1.25 10.62
C GLY A 314 4.62 2.64 10.06
N CYS A 315 5.40 2.73 8.99
CA CYS A 315 5.63 3.98 8.26
C CYS A 315 5.61 3.66 6.76
N SER A 316 4.43 3.75 6.15
CA SER A 316 4.20 3.25 4.80
C SER A 316 3.53 4.28 3.92
N GLU A 317 3.92 4.34 2.64
CA GLU A 317 3.26 5.18 1.65
C GLU A 317 1.78 4.81 1.54
N MET A 318 1.48 3.52 1.37
CA MET A 318 0.12 3.01 1.45
C MET A 318 -0.09 2.26 2.78
N MET A 319 -1.12 2.65 3.52
CA MET A 319 -1.65 1.85 4.63
C MET A 319 -2.56 0.76 4.05
N VAL A 320 -2.03 -0.44 3.90
CA VAL A 320 -2.81 -1.62 3.49
C VAL A 320 -3.59 -2.20 4.69
N ASP A 321 -4.64 -2.97 4.40
CA ASP A 321 -5.45 -3.68 5.40
C ASP A 321 -4.63 -4.60 6.30
N GLY A 322 -3.54 -5.16 5.75
CA GLY A 322 -2.47 -5.86 6.46
C GLY A 322 -2.04 -5.23 7.78
N PHE A 323 -1.94 -3.90 7.86
CA PHE A 323 -1.54 -3.21 9.09
C PHE A 323 -2.57 -3.34 10.20
N LEU A 324 -3.87 -3.40 9.88
CA LEU A 324 -4.90 -3.61 10.91
C LEU A 324 -4.82 -5.00 11.51
N TYR A 325 -4.55 -6.02 10.70
CA TYR A 325 -4.32 -7.38 11.22
C TYR A 325 -3.10 -7.43 12.13
N LEU A 326 -2.01 -6.73 11.79
CA LEU A 326 -0.85 -6.60 12.69
C LEU A 326 -1.18 -5.86 13.99
N MET A 327 -2.03 -4.82 13.94
CA MET A 327 -2.48 -4.13 15.15
C MET A 327 -3.34 -5.04 16.04
N GLN A 328 -4.27 -5.79 15.44
CA GLN A 328 -5.15 -6.74 16.15
C GLN A 328 -4.37 -7.86 16.84
N GLU A 329 -3.29 -8.32 16.21
CA GLU A 329 -2.40 -9.35 16.76
C GLU A 329 -1.31 -8.78 17.70
N GLY A 330 -1.36 -7.47 18.02
CA GLY A 330 -0.38 -6.85 18.94
C GLY A 330 1.03 -6.67 18.36
N ILE A 331 1.23 -6.94 17.07
CA ILE A 331 2.52 -6.81 16.37
C ILE A 331 2.80 -5.36 16.01
N LEU A 332 1.80 -4.60 15.54
CA LEU A 332 1.95 -3.18 15.21
C LEU A 332 1.63 -2.33 16.45
N SER A 333 2.49 -2.40 17.45
CA SER A 333 2.28 -1.82 18.78
C SER A 333 3.37 -0.84 19.21
N ARG A 334 4.48 -0.72 18.46
CA ARG A 334 5.55 0.21 18.83
C ARG A 334 5.16 1.64 18.50
N GLU A 335 4.99 2.44 19.53
CA GLU A 335 4.67 3.85 19.40
C GLU A 335 5.91 4.70 19.10
N VAL A 336 5.69 5.75 18.31
CA VAL A 336 6.68 6.81 18.08
C VAL A 336 6.08 8.17 18.44
N TYR A 337 6.93 9.07 18.94
CA TYR A 337 6.55 10.38 19.46
C TYR A 337 7.15 11.49 18.59
N ASP A 338 6.49 12.64 18.54
CA ASP A 338 6.78 13.77 17.63
C ASP A 338 7.91 14.70 18.12
N HIS A 339 8.80 14.21 18.97
CA HIS A 339 9.96 14.97 19.46
C HIS A 339 11.25 14.13 19.44
N SER A 340 12.28 14.64 18.74
CA SER A 340 13.50 13.86 18.45
C SER A 340 14.32 13.49 19.69
N GLY A 341 14.37 14.39 20.70
CA GLY A 341 15.03 14.12 21.99
C GLY A 341 14.35 12.99 22.76
N LEU A 342 13.06 13.15 23.07
CA LEU A 342 12.21 12.12 23.68
C LEU A 342 12.29 10.77 22.94
N GLN A 343 12.13 10.76 21.61
CA GLN A 343 12.22 9.53 20.83
C GLN A 343 13.60 8.87 20.94
N ALA A 344 14.68 9.66 20.95
CA ALA A 344 16.03 9.12 21.10
C ALA A 344 16.25 8.48 22.48
N LEU A 345 15.66 9.04 23.56
CA LEU A 345 15.74 8.47 24.90
C LEU A 345 15.01 7.13 24.98
N LEU A 346 13.81 7.05 24.43
CA LEU A 346 13.04 5.79 24.31
C LEU A 346 13.82 4.74 23.53
N ASN A 347 14.44 5.11 22.41
CA ASN A 347 15.22 4.18 21.60
C ASN A 347 16.45 3.62 22.34
N ARG A 348 17.07 4.41 23.22
CA ARG A 348 18.20 3.97 24.06
C ARG A 348 17.77 3.17 25.28
N GLY A 349 16.48 3.23 25.65
CA GLY A 349 15.96 2.66 26.88
C GLY A 349 16.32 3.49 28.12
N ASP A 350 16.70 4.76 27.95
CA ASP A 350 16.99 5.66 29.08
C ASP A 350 15.71 6.06 29.83
N ILE A 351 14.57 5.98 29.16
CA ILE A 351 13.22 6.13 29.70
C ILE A 351 12.30 5.07 29.05
N SER A 352 11.17 4.78 29.68
CA SER A 352 10.08 3.99 29.09
C SER A 352 8.87 4.89 28.79
N GLU A 353 7.77 4.29 28.32
CA GLU A 353 6.49 4.98 28.20
C GLU A 353 5.80 5.21 29.54
N GLU A 354 6.23 4.53 30.60
CA GLU A 354 5.75 4.76 31.97
C GLU A 354 6.46 5.98 32.55
N VAL A 355 5.70 6.88 33.15
CA VAL A 355 6.20 8.16 33.64
C VAL A 355 6.55 8.04 35.12
N SER A 356 7.73 8.54 35.50
CA SER A 356 8.20 8.61 36.88
C SER A 356 9.06 9.85 37.13
N LEU A 357 9.48 10.06 38.38
CA LEU A 357 10.47 11.09 38.69
C LEU A 357 11.81 10.86 37.97
N GLU A 358 12.21 9.60 37.74
CA GLU A 358 13.42 9.28 36.99
C GLU A 358 13.32 9.78 35.54
N THR A 359 12.12 9.74 34.95
CA THR A 359 11.87 10.33 33.63
C THR A 359 12.25 11.82 33.62
N LEU A 360 11.84 12.60 34.64
CA LEU A 360 12.20 14.02 34.75
C LEU A 360 13.71 14.23 34.93
N ASP A 361 14.36 13.38 35.72
CA ASP A 361 15.80 13.45 35.95
C ASP A 361 16.60 13.22 34.65
N VAL A 362 16.18 12.24 33.86
CA VAL A 362 16.77 11.97 32.54
C VAL A 362 16.53 13.13 31.58
N LEU A 363 15.29 13.63 31.48
CA LEU A 363 14.96 14.75 30.60
C LEU A 363 15.78 16.01 30.94
N ARG A 364 15.98 16.29 32.24
CA ARG A 364 16.81 17.40 32.70
C ARG A 364 18.30 17.17 32.40
N ARG A 365 18.83 15.98 32.68
CA ARG A 365 20.22 15.60 32.36
C ARG A 365 20.53 15.82 30.87
N GLU A 366 19.57 15.48 30.00
CA GLU A 366 19.66 15.60 28.55
C GLU A 366 19.27 17.01 28.04
N LYS A 367 18.98 17.94 28.97
CA LYS A 367 18.65 19.35 28.71
C LYS A 367 17.41 19.54 27.83
N LEU A 368 16.44 18.63 27.95
CA LEU A 368 15.12 18.77 27.32
C LEU A 368 14.18 19.64 28.16
N ILE A 369 14.41 19.72 29.47
CA ILE A 369 13.71 20.58 30.41
C ILE A 369 14.70 21.24 31.38
N ASP A 370 14.29 22.33 32.02
CA ASP A 370 15.09 23.05 33.02
C ASP A 370 14.65 22.75 34.47
N SER A 371 15.47 23.19 35.43
CA SER A 371 15.07 23.34 36.83
C SER A 371 15.59 24.68 37.36
N PRO A 372 14.73 25.54 37.96
CA PRO A 372 13.28 25.38 38.06
C PRO A 372 12.58 25.37 36.69
N LEU A 373 11.47 24.62 36.59
CA LEU A 373 10.68 24.47 35.37
C LEU A 373 10.12 25.80 34.90
N ARG A 374 10.10 25.99 33.57
CA ARG A 374 9.54 27.16 32.90
C ARG A 374 8.22 26.81 32.22
N ALA A 375 7.45 27.84 31.85
CA ALA A 375 6.15 27.66 31.18
C ALA A 375 6.22 26.74 29.95
N LYS A 376 7.29 26.88 29.14
CA LYS A 376 7.51 26.03 27.97
C LYS A 376 7.74 24.56 28.33
N ASP A 377 8.39 24.29 29.48
CA ASP A 377 8.71 22.94 29.92
C ASP A 377 7.43 22.28 30.41
N VAL A 378 6.63 22.98 31.21
CA VAL A 378 5.33 22.49 31.70
C VAL A 378 4.38 22.19 30.54
N HIS A 379 4.28 23.10 29.57
CA HIS A 379 3.45 22.85 28.38
C HIS A 379 3.93 21.62 27.59
N TRP A 380 5.25 21.48 27.42
CA TRP A 380 5.83 20.34 26.72
C TRP A 380 5.62 19.02 27.49
N LEU A 381 5.81 19.02 28.80
CA LEU A 381 5.59 17.86 29.68
C LEU A 381 4.12 17.44 29.70
N ALA A 382 3.18 18.40 29.75
CA ALA A 382 1.74 18.12 29.69
C ALA A 382 1.33 17.58 28.31
N ARG A 383 1.84 18.16 27.23
CA ARG A 383 1.57 17.70 25.85
C ARG A 383 1.94 16.23 25.64
N HIS A 384 3.02 15.77 26.26
CA HIS A 384 3.50 14.39 26.14
C HIS A 384 3.01 13.47 27.27
N GLY A 385 2.07 13.92 28.11
CA GLY A 385 1.49 13.11 29.18
C GLY A 385 2.44 12.83 30.35
N ILE A 386 3.61 13.47 30.38
CA ILE A 386 4.55 13.38 31.51
C ILE A 386 3.95 14.12 32.72
N PHE A 387 3.29 15.24 32.47
CA PHE A 387 2.41 15.89 33.43
C PHE A 387 0.95 15.63 33.06
N ARG A 388 0.06 15.61 34.05
CA ARG A 388 -1.39 15.55 33.82
C ARG A 388 -1.84 16.76 32.98
N ASP A 389 -2.82 16.53 32.12
CA ASP A 389 -3.43 17.56 31.26
C ASP A 389 -4.01 18.75 32.03
N SER A 390 -4.47 18.51 33.26
CA SER A 390 -4.99 19.51 34.19
C SER A 390 -3.93 20.42 34.84
N VAL A 391 -2.63 20.20 34.58
CA VAL A 391 -1.55 20.99 35.17
C VAL A 391 -1.38 22.32 34.44
N GLU A 392 -1.49 23.42 35.18
CA GLU A 392 -1.23 24.76 34.69
C GLU A 392 0.07 25.34 35.27
N PHE A 393 0.70 26.25 34.53
CA PHE A 393 1.83 27.05 35.04
C PHE A 393 1.41 28.50 35.26
N LYS A 394 1.29 28.93 36.52
CA LYS A 394 0.82 30.28 36.88
C LYS A 394 1.63 30.85 38.03
N GLY A 395 2.10 32.09 37.86
CA GLY A 395 2.89 32.78 38.89
C GLY A 395 4.20 32.09 39.24
N GLY A 396 4.81 31.36 38.30
CA GLY A 396 6.05 30.61 38.51
C GLY A 396 5.86 29.27 39.23
N ARG A 397 4.62 28.80 39.40
CA ARG A 397 4.28 27.57 40.12
C ARG A 397 3.41 26.65 39.28
N LEU A 398 3.50 25.35 39.57
CA LEU A 398 2.63 24.31 39.02
C LEU A 398 1.31 24.33 39.79
N ARG A 399 0.17 24.24 39.09
CA ARG A 399 -1.16 24.23 39.70
C ARG A 399 -2.01 23.10 39.16
N VAL A 400 -2.70 22.41 40.08
CA VAL A 400 -3.75 21.43 39.77
C VAL A 400 -4.90 21.74 40.73
N GLY A 401 -6.01 22.25 40.19
CA GLY A 401 -7.10 22.81 41.00
C GLY A 401 -6.60 23.90 41.98
N ASP A 402 -6.88 23.70 43.27
CA ASP A 402 -6.48 24.63 44.34
C ASP A 402 -5.06 24.40 44.86
N GLN A 403 -4.39 23.33 44.45
CA GLN A 403 -3.05 22.99 44.92
C GLN A 403 -1.99 23.76 44.12
N SER A 404 -0.90 24.15 44.78
CA SER A 404 0.21 24.88 44.16
C SER A 404 1.57 24.33 44.57
N VAL A 405 2.27 23.75 43.60
CA VAL A 405 3.55 23.06 43.79
C VAL A 405 4.68 23.89 43.16
N GLU A 406 5.85 23.89 43.79
CA GLU A 406 7.04 24.51 43.22
C GLU A 406 7.57 23.67 42.06
N GLY A 407 8.01 24.31 40.98
CA GLY A 407 8.54 23.62 39.80
C GLY A 407 10.04 23.32 39.89
N ASP A 408 10.64 23.33 41.08
CA ASP A 408 12.07 23.09 41.27
C ASP A 408 12.36 21.62 41.54
N LEU A 409 12.95 20.95 40.55
CA LEU A 409 13.33 19.54 40.61
C LEU A 409 14.54 19.28 41.53
N ASP A 410 15.20 20.31 42.05
CA ASP A 410 16.26 20.20 43.08
C ASP A 410 15.71 20.23 44.51
N ASN A 411 14.46 20.66 44.70
CA ASN A 411 13.82 20.74 46.01
C ASN A 411 13.14 19.39 46.35
N PRO A 412 13.55 18.66 47.41
CA PRO A 412 12.95 17.36 47.76
C PRO A 412 11.44 17.42 48.04
N GLU A 413 10.95 18.47 48.70
CA GLU A 413 9.52 18.64 49.01
C GLU A 413 8.71 18.89 47.72
N ALA A 414 9.28 19.64 46.79
CA ALA A 414 8.68 19.89 45.48
C ALA A 414 8.59 18.60 44.66
N ARG A 415 9.64 17.75 44.69
CA ARG A 415 9.65 16.45 43.99
C ARG A 415 8.57 15.50 44.49
N GLU A 416 8.43 15.36 45.81
CA GLU A 416 7.39 14.50 46.42
C GLU A 416 5.97 14.97 46.02
N ALA A 417 5.75 16.30 46.02
CA ALA A 417 4.50 16.89 45.58
C ALA A 417 4.25 16.71 44.06
N ILE A 418 5.30 16.81 43.23
CA ILE A 418 5.22 16.57 41.78
C ILE A 418 4.83 15.12 41.50
N GLU A 419 5.47 14.17 42.17
CA GLU A 419 5.20 12.74 42.00
C GLU A 419 3.75 12.38 42.31
N THR A 420 3.21 12.96 43.38
CA THR A 420 1.86 12.63 43.86
C THR A 420 0.76 13.34 43.06
N LEU A 421 0.97 14.63 42.71
CA LEU A 421 -0.10 15.52 42.24
C LEU A 421 0.02 15.92 40.77
N ILE A 422 1.23 15.92 40.20
CA ILE A 422 1.52 16.54 38.90
C ILE A 422 1.79 15.49 37.82
N LEU A 423 2.56 14.44 38.13
CA LEU A 423 2.93 13.41 37.15
C LEU A 423 1.69 12.75 36.52
N GLY A 424 1.76 12.57 35.21
CA GLY A 424 0.91 11.63 34.48
C GLY A 424 1.38 10.19 34.68
N GLU A 425 0.60 9.23 34.19
CA GLU A 425 0.90 7.80 34.34
C GLU A 425 1.78 7.28 33.20
N ARG A 426 1.50 7.72 31.96
CA ARG A 426 2.16 7.27 30.74
C ARG A 426 2.29 8.38 29.71
N LEU A 427 3.25 8.23 28.81
CA LEU A 427 3.41 9.12 27.67
C LEU A 427 2.15 9.10 26.78
N THR A 428 1.75 10.26 26.29
CA THR A 428 0.62 10.42 25.36
C THR A 428 1.09 10.91 23.98
N GLY A 429 0.21 10.77 22.98
CA GLY A 429 0.50 11.20 21.59
C GLY A 429 1.36 10.23 20.78
N GLY A 430 1.60 9.02 21.28
CA GLY A 430 2.34 7.99 20.55
C GLY A 430 1.55 7.44 19.36
N ILE A 431 2.24 7.30 18.22
CA ILE A 431 1.69 6.83 16.94
C ILE A 431 2.30 5.48 16.58
N ALA A 432 1.46 4.49 16.28
CA ALA A 432 1.91 3.16 15.84
C ALA A 432 1.94 3.04 14.30
N MET A 433 1.17 3.87 13.58
CA MET A 433 1.08 3.82 12.13
C MET A 433 1.06 5.22 11.50
N HIS A 434 2.07 5.53 10.71
CA HIS A 434 2.05 6.65 9.76
C HIS A 434 1.78 6.15 8.33
N GLY A 435 0.75 6.69 7.69
CA GLY A 435 0.32 6.31 6.33
C GLY A 435 0.19 7.51 5.39
N GLY A 436 0.52 7.36 4.11
CA GLY A 436 0.31 8.41 3.10
C GLY A 436 -1.09 8.42 2.51
N PHE A 437 -1.56 7.24 2.08
CA PHE A 437 -2.91 7.01 1.57
C PHE A 437 -3.36 5.57 1.80
N TYR A 438 -4.63 5.23 1.55
CA TYR A 438 -5.10 3.85 1.58
C TYR A 438 -6.17 3.52 0.54
N VAL A 439 -6.16 2.27 0.07
CA VAL A 439 -7.22 1.63 -0.73
C VAL A 439 -7.23 0.16 -0.33
N GLY A 440 -8.40 -0.41 -0.04
CA GLY A 440 -8.52 -1.78 0.44
C GLY A 440 -9.93 -2.38 0.26
N PRO A 441 -10.19 -3.56 0.83
CA PRO A 441 -11.52 -4.17 0.80
C PRO A 441 -12.53 -3.40 1.66
N GLU A 442 -13.83 -3.62 1.47
CA GLU A 442 -14.87 -2.93 2.28
C GLU A 442 -14.71 -3.20 3.78
N GLN A 443 -14.33 -4.43 4.13
CA GLN A 443 -14.10 -4.81 5.53
C GLN A 443 -13.02 -3.94 6.20
N PHE A 444 -11.98 -3.55 5.46
CA PHE A 444 -10.94 -2.65 5.96
C PHE A 444 -11.51 -1.27 6.31
N TYR A 445 -12.37 -0.71 5.44
CA TYR A 445 -13.03 0.57 5.71
C TYR A 445 -14.00 0.47 6.88
N GLN A 446 -14.71 -0.65 7.00
CA GLN A 446 -15.59 -0.92 8.14
C GLN A 446 -14.80 -0.92 9.45
N TYR A 447 -13.69 -1.65 9.52
CA TYR A 447 -12.82 -1.64 10.71
C TYR A 447 -12.37 -0.23 11.07
N LEU A 448 -11.93 0.57 10.11
CA LEU A 448 -11.51 1.96 10.37
C LEU A 448 -12.67 2.82 10.90
N ARG A 449 -13.91 2.63 10.42
CA ARG A 449 -15.08 3.37 10.95
C ARG A 449 -15.40 2.95 12.39
N GLU A 450 -15.32 1.66 12.69
CA GLU A 450 -15.71 1.07 13.98
C GLU A 450 -14.66 1.19 15.10
N MET A 451 -13.43 1.63 14.79
CA MET A 451 -12.38 1.88 15.79
C MET A 451 -12.86 2.85 16.89
N ASN A 452 -12.46 2.59 18.13
CA ASN A 452 -12.60 3.58 19.19
C ASN A 452 -11.56 4.71 19.01
N ASP A 453 -11.72 5.81 19.76
CA ASP A 453 -10.86 6.98 19.62
C ASP A 453 -9.40 6.71 19.98
N GLU A 454 -9.14 5.83 20.96
CA GLU A 454 -7.79 5.44 21.37
C GLU A 454 -7.04 4.69 20.26
N GLN A 455 -7.68 3.68 19.66
CA GLN A 455 -7.14 2.91 18.54
C GLN A 455 -6.90 3.82 17.32
N ARG A 456 -7.86 4.69 17.03
CA ARG A 456 -7.79 5.65 15.93
C ARG A 456 -6.67 6.66 16.14
N ALA A 457 -6.43 7.08 17.38
CA ALA A 457 -5.34 7.99 17.73
C ALA A 457 -3.95 7.39 17.51
N LYS A 458 -3.81 6.06 17.39
CA LYS A 458 -2.53 5.42 17.02
C LYS A 458 -2.22 5.49 15.52
N ILE A 459 -3.14 5.97 14.68
CA ILE A 459 -2.99 6.05 13.22
C ILE A 459 -2.94 7.52 12.79
N CYS A 460 -1.83 7.92 12.19
CA CYS A 460 -1.63 9.24 11.60
C CYS A 460 -1.49 9.15 10.08
N MET A 461 -2.55 9.50 9.36
CA MET A 461 -2.46 9.67 7.91
C MET A 461 -1.88 11.05 7.59
N THR A 462 -0.86 11.13 6.73
CA THR A 462 -0.06 12.34 6.50
C THR A 462 0.51 12.44 5.08
N SER A 463 1.34 13.46 4.81
CA SER A 463 1.94 13.72 3.50
C SER A 463 2.92 12.62 3.08
N VAL A 464 2.97 12.31 1.79
CA VAL A 464 4.00 11.42 1.22
C VAL A 464 5.40 12.02 1.31
N ASN A 465 5.57 13.34 1.38
CA ASN A 465 6.86 13.98 1.63
C ASN A 465 7.33 13.75 3.08
N PHE A 466 6.39 13.67 4.02
CA PHE A 466 6.73 13.21 5.38
C PHE A 466 7.20 11.75 5.35
N ILE A 467 6.45 10.86 4.70
CA ILE A 467 6.68 9.41 4.71
C ILE A 467 7.90 8.99 3.90
N ASN A 468 8.01 9.42 2.65
CA ASN A 468 8.87 8.77 1.66
C ASN A 468 10.34 9.24 1.70
N HIS A 469 10.67 10.34 2.37
CA HIS A 469 12.07 10.75 2.53
C HIS A 469 12.36 11.28 3.93
N LEU A 470 13.64 11.53 4.21
CA LEU A 470 14.10 12.07 5.49
C LEU A 470 14.23 13.59 5.52
N TYR A 471 14.16 14.31 4.39
CA TYR A 471 14.23 15.78 4.42
C TYR A 471 13.17 16.40 5.33
N ASP A 472 13.49 17.59 5.84
CA ASP A 472 12.63 18.33 6.74
C ASP A 472 11.25 18.59 6.13
N HIS A 473 10.25 18.52 6.99
CA HIS A 473 8.86 18.75 6.68
C HIS A 473 8.21 19.48 7.86
N PRO A 474 7.14 20.28 7.66
CA PRO A 474 6.41 20.91 8.77
C PRO A 474 5.95 19.96 9.89
N PHE A 475 5.79 18.67 9.58
CA PHE A 475 5.39 17.62 10.54
C PHE A 475 6.56 16.87 11.16
N GLY A 476 7.81 17.14 10.76
CA GLY A 476 8.98 16.52 11.36
C GLY A 476 10.25 16.73 10.55
N ASP A 477 11.34 16.96 11.27
CA ASP A 477 12.69 17.11 10.71
C ASP A 477 13.36 15.77 10.43
N GLN A 478 14.52 15.82 9.78
CA GLN A 478 15.34 14.65 9.48
C GLN A 478 15.72 13.84 10.73
N LYS A 479 16.05 14.53 11.82
CA LYS A 479 16.51 13.89 13.06
C LYS A 479 15.38 13.08 13.70
N LEU A 480 14.18 13.64 13.76
CA LEU A 480 12.98 13.00 14.26
C LEU A 480 12.65 11.78 13.41
N LYS A 481 12.54 11.95 12.08
CA LYS A 481 12.19 10.85 11.18
C LYS A 481 13.19 9.70 11.27
N ALA A 482 14.49 9.99 11.36
CA ALA A 482 15.52 8.97 11.55
C ALA A 482 15.42 8.27 12.90
N ALA A 483 15.15 9.01 13.99
CA ALA A 483 14.93 8.43 15.31
C ALA A 483 13.68 7.55 15.36
N GLN A 484 12.60 7.91 14.66
CA GLN A 484 11.39 7.08 14.61
C GLN A 484 11.60 5.80 13.78
N ARG A 485 12.38 5.87 12.69
CA ARG A 485 12.50 4.81 11.68
C ARG A 485 13.70 3.87 11.88
N VAL A 486 13.88 3.36 13.10
CA VAL A 486 14.97 2.43 13.41
C VAL A 486 14.75 1.05 12.78
N HIS A 487 15.84 0.42 12.32
CA HIS A 487 15.80 -0.92 11.74
C HIS A 487 14.74 -1.12 10.65
N GLY A 488 14.54 -0.10 9.80
CA GLY A 488 13.51 -0.09 8.78
C GLY A 488 13.61 -1.25 7.78
N ARG A 489 12.49 -1.92 7.51
CA ARG A 489 12.34 -2.90 6.44
C ARG A 489 11.39 -2.34 5.41
N PHE A 490 11.95 -1.91 4.29
CA PHE A 490 11.19 -1.29 3.22
C PHE A 490 11.01 -2.29 2.07
N ILE A 491 9.81 -2.88 2.01
CA ILE A 491 9.54 -4.06 1.18
C ILE A 491 8.68 -3.65 -0.01
N ASN A 492 9.23 -3.81 -1.21
CA ASN A 492 8.58 -3.45 -2.46
C ASN A 492 8.65 -4.59 -3.47
N SER A 493 7.64 -4.69 -4.32
CA SER A 493 7.59 -5.71 -5.37
C SER A 493 8.30 -5.22 -6.65
N ALA A 494 9.02 -6.10 -7.33
CA ALA A 494 9.56 -5.86 -8.66
C ALA A 494 8.94 -6.83 -9.69
N MET A 495 8.85 -6.41 -10.95
CA MET A 495 8.45 -7.30 -12.04
C MET A 495 9.57 -8.26 -12.42
N MET A 496 10.79 -7.73 -12.53
CA MET A 496 12.00 -8.46 -12.93
C MET A 496 13.22 -7.89 -12.22
N TYR A 497 14.27 -8.69 -12.14
CA TYR A 497 15.56 -8.29 -11.60
C TYR A 497 16.68 -8.78 -12.51
N THR A 498 17.60 -7.90 -12.84
CA THR A 498 18.72 -8.21 -13.73
C THR A 498 19.91 -8.75 -12.95
N LEU A 499 20.71 -9.65 -13.53
CA LEU A 499 21.89 -10.21 -12.85
C LEU A 499 22.93 -9.16 -12.45
N ASN A 500 22.95 -7.99 -13.10
CA ASN A 500 23.85 -6.90 -12.74
C ASN A 500 23.39 -6.11 -11.49
N GLY A 501 22.17 -6.37 -10.98
CA GLY A 501 21.63 -5.76 -9.78
C GLY A 501 20.56 -4.68 -10.00
N ALA A 502 20.06 -4.46 -11.21
CA ALA A 502 19.00 -3.46 -11.45
C ALA A 502 17.59 -4.07 -11.35
N GLY A 503 16.67 -3.36 -10.68
CA GLY A 503 15.27 -3.72 -10.54
C GLY A 503 14.39 -3.07 -11.61
N VAL A 504 13.37 -3.81 -12.08
CA VAL A 504 12.40 -3.38 -13.08
C VAL A 504 11.00 -3.53 -12.49
N SER A 505 10.24 -2.45 -12.40
CA SER A 505 8.98 -2.44 -11.64
C SER A 505 7.79 -1.82 -12.39
N ASP A 506 8.03 -0.96 -13.39
CA ASP A 506 6.97 -0.11 -13.95
C ASP A 506 6.89 -0.09 -15.49
N GLY A 507 7.86 -0.64 -16.21
CA GLY A 507 7.94 -0.53 -17.67
C GLY A 507 8.40 -1.80 -18.39
N LEU A 508 8.03 -1.89 -19.67
CA LEU A 508 8.48 -2.92 -20.60
C LEU A 508 9.72 -2.46 -21.39
N GLU A 509 10.46 -3.42 -21.95
CA GLU A 509 11.65 -3.18 -22.77
C GLU A 509 11.39 -2.33 -24.03
N ASP A 510 10.14 -2.29 -24.52
CA ASP A 510 9.74 -1.44 -25.65
C ASP A 510 9.27 -0.04 -25.25
N GLY A 511 9.50 0.36 -24.00
CA GLY A 511 9.19 1.69 -23.47
C GLY A 511 7.73 1.87 -23.03
N ARG A 512 6.87 0.85 -23.17
CA ARG A 512 5.49 0.93 -22.67
C ARG A 512 5.45 0.88 -21.15
N VAL A 513 4.67 1.78 -20.57
CA VAL A 513 4.43 1.89 -19.14
C VAL A 513 3.37 0.88 -18.71
N VAL A 514 3.72 0.06 -17.73
CA VAL A 514 2.84 -0.92 -17.09
C VAL A 514 2.05 -0.28 -15.96
N SER A 515 2.70 0.52 -15.11
CA SER A 515 2.12 1.16 -13.92
C SER A 515 2.70 2.56 -13.70
N GLY A 516 3.68 2.68 -12.81
CA GLY A 516 4.43 3.88 -12.46
C GLY A 516 5.41 3.59 -11.34
N VAL A 517 6.40 4.48 -11.16
CA VAL A 517 7.48 4.30 -10.18
C VAL A 517 7.01 4.42 -8.71
N GLY A 518 5.99 5.23 -8.45
CA GLY A 518 5.46 5.47 -7.10
C GLY A 518 6.53 6.03 -6.14
N GLY A 519 6.57 5.53 -4.91
CA GLY A 519 7.64 5.81 -3.94
C GLY A 519 8.73 4.75 -3.86
N GLN A 520 8.79 3.76 -4.76
CA GLN A 520 9.74 2.64 -4.63
C GLN A 520 11.19 3.12 -4.52
N TYR A 521 11.61 4.05 -5.39
CA TYR A 521 12.95 4.64 -5.34
C TYR A 521 13.22 5.33 -3.99
N ASN A 522 12.22 6.05 -3.47
CA ASN A 522 12.38 6.82 -2.25
C ASN A 522 12.68 5.93 -1.04
N PHE A 523 11.95 4.82 -0.88
CA PHE A 523 12.22 3.85 0.17
C PHE A 523 13.52 3.07 -0.02
N VAL A 524 13.90 2.77 -1.27
CA VAL A 524 15.21 2.19 -1.57
C VAL A 524 16.31 3.14 -1.09
N ALA A 525 16.27 4.42 -1.48
CA ALA A 525 17.26 5.41 -1.08
C ALA A 525 17.30 5.59 0.45
N MET A 526 16.14 5.73 1.10
CA MET A 526 16.04 5.88 2.55
C MET A 526 16.67 4.70 3.31
N ALA A 527 16.58 3.47 2.77
CA ALA A 527 17.21 2.30 3.39
C ALA A 527 18.74 2.34 3.42
N HIS A 528 19.37 3.12 2.53
CA HIS A 528 20.82 3.37 2.53
C HIS A 528 21.21 4.53 3.44
N GLU A 529 20.27 5.40 3.80
CA GLU A 529 20.49 6.56 4.67
C GLU A 529 20.27 6.22 6.16
N LEU A 530 19.39 5.26 6.46
CA LEU A 530 19.04 4.90 7.84
C LEU A 530 19.93 3.77 8.40
N PRO A 531 20.52 3.95 9.60
CA PRO A 531 21.26 2.89 10.28
C PRO A 531 20.44 1.62 10.50
N GLY A 532 20.98 0.48 10.06
CA GLY A 532 20.34 -0.83 10.21
C GLY A 532 19.07 -1.02 9.39
N ALA A 533 18.74 -0.10 8.48
CA ALA A 533 17.62 -0.25 7.54
C ALA A 533 18.04 -1.05 6.30
N ARG A 534 17.07 -1.78 5.73
CA ARG A 534 17.25 -2.62 4.53
C ARG A 534 16.10 -2.38 3.55
N SER A 535 16.46 -2.22 2.29
CA SER A 535 15.57 -2.25 1.13
C SER A 535 15.47 -3.68 0.64
N ILE A 536 14.24 -4.16 0.48
CA ILE A 536 13.93 -5.52 0.08
C ILE A 536 13.05 -5.46 -1.16
N LEU A 537 13.57 -5.97 -2.28
CA LEU A 537 12.82 -6.13 -3.52
C LEU A 537 12.38 -7.59 -3.69
N SER A 538 11.08 -7.81 -3.67
CA SER A 538 10.49 -9.14 -3.79
C SER A 538 9.90 -9.38 -5.17
N LEU A 539 10.06 -10.60 -5.68
CA LEU A 539 9.47 -11.02 -6.94
C LEU A 539 9.38 -12.54 -7.01
N ARG A 540 8.36 -13.06 -7.70
CA ARG A 540 8.37 -14.48 -8.10
C ARG A 540 9.54 -14.71 -9.04
N SER A 541 10.25 -15.83 -8.92
CA SER A 541 11.37 -16.17 -9.79
C SER A 541 10.93 -16.40 -11.23
N THR A 542 9.65 -16.72 -11.47
CA THR A 542 9.13 -16.97 -12.81
C THR A 542 7.79 -16.29 -13.07
N ARG A 543 7.46 -16.10 -14.36
CA ARG A 543 6.15 -15.66 -14.85
C ARG A 543 5.70 -16.51 -16.03
N SER A 544 4.40 -16.57 -16.26
CA SER A 544 3.83 -17.17 -17.47
C SER A 544 3.46 -16.08 -18.48
N SER A 545 3.93 -16.23 -19.71
CA SER A 545 3.59 -15.33 -20.82
C SER A 545 3.41 -16.14 -22.10
N HIS A 546 2.28 -15.94 -22.79
CA HIS A 546 1.94 -16.66 -24.03
C HIS A 546 2.08 -18.20 -23.93
N GLY A 547 1.70 -18.76 -22.78
CA GLY A 547 1.79 -20.20 -22.50
C GLY A 547 3.21 -20.72 -22.22
N LYS A 548 4.21 -19.85 -22.12
CA LYS A 548 5.59 -20.20 -21.75
C LYS A 548 5.93 -19.69 -20.36
N VAL A 549 6.69 -20.48 -19.61
CA VAL A 549 7.30 -20.03 -18.36
C VAL A 549 8.60 -19.30 -18.69
N LEU A 550 8.78 -18.11 -18.12
CA LEU A 550 9.94 -17.25 -18.30
C LEU A 550 10.52 -16.90 -16.92
N SER A 551 11.84 -16.73 -16.86
CA SER A 551 12.50 -16.22 -15.65
C SER A 551 12.23 -14.74 -15.45
N ASN A 552 12.02 -14.33 -14.19
CA ASN A 552 12.03 -12.93 -13.76
C ASN A 552 13.40 -12.48 -13.25
N ILE A 553 14.29 -13.43 -12.92
CA ILE A 553 15.73 -13.16 -12.82
C ILE A 553 16.31 -13.27 -14.24
N VAL A 554 16.70 -12.13 -14.82
CA VAL A 554 17.12 -12.03 -16.22
C VAL A 554 18.57 -11.57 -16.32
N PHE A 555 19.26 -11.91 -17.41
CA PHE A 555 20.64 -11.45 -17.60
C PHE A 555 20.72 -9.91 -17.76
N ASN A 556 19.82 -9.35 -18.58
CA ASN A 556 19.66 -7.92 -18.84
C ASN A 556 18.20 -7.60 -19.24
N TYR A 557 17.82 -6.32 -19.18
CA TYR A 557 16.51 -5.83 -19.63
C TYR A 557 16.62 -4.35 -20.06
N GLY A 558 15.86 -3.94 -21.08
CA GLY A 558 15.90 -2.57 -21.63
C GLY A 558 15.16 -1.48 -20.84
N HIS A 559 14.64 -1.78 -19.65
CA HIS A 559 14.02 -0.81 -18.73
C HIS A 559 14.63 -0.94 -17.34
N CYS A 560 14.71 0.16 -16.59
CA CYS A 560 15.30 0.18 -15.25
C CYS A 560 14.53 1.16 -14.36
N THR A 561 14.05 0.67 -13.21
CA THR A 561 13.40 1.49 -12.19
C THR A 561 14.37 1.78 -11.04
N ILE A 562 15.03 0.73 -10.52
CA ILE A 562 16.01 0.84 -9.44
C ILE A 562 17.40 0.52 -9.98
N PRO A 563 18.32 1.50 -10.03
CA PRO A 563 19.65 1.31 -10.58
C PRO A 563 20.52 0.43 -9.67
N ARG A 564 21.42 -0.33 -10.28
CA ARG A 564 22.25 -1.36 -9.62
C ARG A 564 23.14 -0.90 -8.47
N HIS A 565 23.47 0.39 -8.37
CA HIS A 565 24.27 0.91 -7.25
C HIS A 565 23.44 1.05 -5.96
N LEU A 566 22.11 0.96 -6.05
CA LEU A 566 21.20 0.93 -4.91
C LEU A 566 20.78 -0.49 -4.51
N ARG A 567 21.43 -1.52 -5.07
CA ARG A 567 21.12 -2.93 -4.76
C ARG A 567 21.26 -3.22 -3.28
N ASP A 568 20.31 -4.00 -2.76
CA ASP A 568 20.28 -4.40 -1.37
C ASP A 568 19.81 -5.85 -1.24
N ILE A 569 18.61 -6.11 -0.72
CA ILE A 569 18.08 -7.48 -0.62
C ILE A 569 17.12 -7.76 -1.77
N VAL A 570 17.23 -8.96 -2.36
CA VAL A 570 16.26 -9.50 -3.31
C VAL A 570 15.71 -10.82 -2.77
N ILE A 571 14.39 -11.00 -2.82
CA ILE A 571 13.72 -12.22 -2.36
C ILE A 571 12.88 -12.82 -3.48
N THR A 572 13.10 -14.10 -3.74
CA THR A 572 12.16 -14.96 -4.47
C THR A 572 11.62 -16.04 -3.54
N GLU A 573 10.71 -16.86 -4.04
CA GLU A 573 10.16 -18.03 -3.36
C GLU A 573 11.21 -19.09 -3.00
N TYR A 574 12.44 -18.94 -3.50
CA TYR A 574 13.56 -19.86 -3.26
C TYR A 574 14.60 -19.33 -2.27
N GLY A 575 14.54 -18.07 -1.86
CA GLY A 575 15.44 -17.55 -0.82
C GLY A 575 15.80 -16.07 -0.95
N ILE A 576 16.87 -15.71 -0.25
CA ILE A 576 17.32 -14.34 -0.05
C ILE A 576 18.67 -14.12 -0.74
N ALA A 577 18.76 -13.12 -1.60
CA ALA A 577 20.02 -12.61 -2.13
C ALA A 577 20.33 -11.26 -1.49
N ASP A 578 21.29 -11.26 -0.56
CA ASP A 578 21.87 -10.05 0.01
C ASP A 578 22.95 -9.50 -0.94
N LEU A 579 22.82 -8.28 -1.44
CA LEU A 579 23.68 -7.76 -2.53
C LEU A 579 24.46 -6.50 -2.13
N ARG A 580 24.14 -5.89 -0.98
CA ARG A 580 24.76 -4.64 -0.53
C ARG A 580 26.27 -4.87 -0.29
N GLY A 581 27.09 -3.99 -0.85
CA GLY A 581 28.56 -4.05 -0.70
C GLY A 581 29.27 -5.22 -1.40
N GLN A 582 28.56 -6.10 -2.11
CA GLN A 582 29.16 -7.27 -2.75
C GLN A 582 29.87 -6.94 -4.06
N SER A 583 30.79 -7.80 -4.54
CA SER A 583 31.36 -7.70 -5.89
C SER A 583 30.36 -8.15 -6.96
N ASP A 584 30.61 -7.82 -8.24
CA ASP A 584 29.72 -8.23 -9.33
C ASP A 584 29.55 -9.74 -9.42
N GLU A 585 30.64 -10.49 -9.34
CA GLU A 585 30.56 -11.95 -9.38
C GLU A 585 29.67 -12.50 -8.26
N GLN A 586 29.84 -12.01 -7.03
CA GLN A 586 29.00 -12.42 -5.91
C GLN A 586 27.53 -12.06 -6.11
N VAL A 587 27.24 -10.88 -6.68
CA VAL A 587 25.86 -10.50 -7.00
C VAL A 587 25.24 -11.41 -8.05
N PHE A 588 25.96 -11.71 -9.13
CA PHE A 588 25.49 -12.64 -10.16
C PHE A 588 25.22 -14.03 -9.55
N LEU A 589 26.15 -14.55 -8.75
CA LEU A 589 26.02 -15.85 -8.11
C LEU A 589 24.85 -15.90 -7.12
N ARG A 590 24.68 -14.88 -6.26
CA ARG A 590 23.58 -14.81 -5.30
C ARG A 590 22.21 -14.68 -5.98
N LEU A 591 22.10 -13.96 -7.09
CA LEU A 591 20.86 -13.87 -7.87
C LEU A 591 20.55 -15.18 -8.62
N ILE A 592 21.56 -15.85 -9.18
CA ILE A 592 21.39 -17.17 -9.80
C ILE A 592 20.96 -18.20 -8.74
N ARG A 593 21.52 -18.13 -7.52
CA ARG A 593 21.16 -19.02 -6.41
C ARG A 593 19.67 -19.01 -6.08
N ILE A 594 19.00 -17.86 -6.21
CA ILE A 594 17.56 -17.72 -5.92
C ILE A 594 16.68 -17.75 -7.18
N ALA A 595 17.25 -18.05 -8.35
CA ALA A 595 16.49 -18.28 -9.57
C ALA A 595 15.97 -19.72 -9.63
N ASP A 596 14.83 -19.92 -10.29
CA ASP A 596 14.25 -21.23 -10.58
C ASP A 596 15.22 -22.13 -11.35
N SER A 597 15.34 -23.39 -10.92
CA SER A 597 16.33 -24.34 -11.43
C SER A 597 16.30 -24.52 -12.95
N ARG A 598 15.14 -24.30 -13.60
CA ARG A 598 15.01 -24.38 -15.06
C ARG A 598 15.89 -23.36 -15.80
N PHE A 599 16.26 -22.25 -15.15
CA PHE A 599 16.96 -21.13 -15.78
C PHE A 599 18.37 -20.89 -15.24
N GLN A 600 18.73 -21.43 -14.07
CA GLN A 600 20.03 -21.19 -13.43
C GLN A 600 21.23 -21.49 -14.33
N GLN A 601 21.20 -22.63 -15.03
CA GLN A 601 22.31 -23.06 -15.87
C GLN A 601 22.53 -22.15 -17.09
N GLU A 602 21.45 -21.64 -17.69
CA GLU A 602 21.53 -20.70 -18.81
C GLU A 602 22.04 -19.33 -18.33
N LEU A 603 21.54 -18.85 -17.19
CA LEU A 603 21.98 -17.60 -16.56
C LEU A 603 23.48 -17.66 -16.23
N LEU A 604 23.96 -18.75 -15.63
CA LEU A 604 25.39 -18.94 -15.34
C LEU A 604 26.23 -18.93 -16.62
N LYS A 605 25.81 -19.65 -17.67
CA LYS A 605 26.53 -19.66 -18.96
C LYS A 605 26.65 -18.27 -19.56
N LYS A 606 25.58 -17.47 -19.51
CA LYS A 606 25.59 -16.07 -19.97
C LYS A 606 26.55 -15.21 -19.13
N ALA A 607 26.54 -15.38 -17.81
CA ALA A 607 27.43 -14.67 -16.89
C ALA A 607 28.91 -15.00 -17.13
N GLN A 608 29.25 -16.28 -17.28
CA GLN A 608 30.61 -16.74 -17.59
C GLN A 608 31.09 -16.24 -18.95
N LYS A 609 30.24 -16.34 -19.98
CA LYS A 609 30.55 -15.81 -21.32
C LYS A 609 30.83 -14.30 -21.29
N ALA A 610 30.16 -13.56 -20.42
CA ALA A 610 30.36 -12.12 -20.25
C ALA A 610 31.55 -11.75 -19.33
N GLY A 611 32.30 -12.73 -18.81
CA GLY A 611 33.39 -12.50 -17.88
C GLY A 611 32.95 -11.98 -16.51
N LYS A 612 31.69 -12.22 -16.12
CA LYS A 612 31.11 -11.78 -14.83
C LYS A 612 31.16 -12.84 -13.74
N VAL A 613 31.40 -14.09 -14.11
CA VAL A 613 31.57 -15.22 -13.19
C VAL A 613 32.71 -16.09 -13.71
N ASP A 614 33.52 -16.64 -12.81
CA ASP A 614 34.60 -17.58 -13.10
C ASP A 614 34.08 -18.74 -13.99
N PRO A 615 34.73 -19.02 -15.14
CA PRO A 615 34.40 -20.15 -16.01
C PRO A 615 34.44 -21.53 -15.32
N GLY A 616 35.26 -21.67 -14.28
CA GLY A 616 35.41 -22.86 -13.45
C GLY A 616 34.28 -23.07 -12.45
N PHE A 617 33.55 -22.01 -12.07
CA PHE A 617 32.44 -22.11 -11.12
C PHE A 617 31.35 -23.06 -11.63
N LYS A 618 30.88 -23.95 -10.74
CA LYS A 618 29.75 -24.86 -10.98
C LYS A 618 28.70 -24.63 -9.90
N LEU A 619 27.43 -24.73 -10.29
CA LEU A 619 26.32 -24.60 -9.36
C LEU A 619 26.41 -25.70 -8.28
N PRO A 620 26.44 -25.33 -6.99
CA PRO A 620 26.31 -26.28 -5.90
C PRO A 620 25.00 -27.08 -5.99
N ALA A 621 25.03 -28.34 -5.58
CA ALA A 621 23.88 -29.25 -5.69
C ALA A 621 22.65 -28.75 -4.90
N ASP A 622 22.88 -28.12 -3.74
CA ASP A 622 21.84 -27.55 -2.89
C ASP A 622 21.16 -26.32 -3.50
N TRP A 623 21.80 -25.62 -4.46
CA TRP A 623 21.20 -24.49 -5.17
C TRP A 623 20.26 -24.94 -6.30
N CYS A 624 20.44 -26.18 -6.78
CA CYS A 624 19.74 -26.71 -7.94
C CYS A 624 18.35 -27.29 -7.61
N ASN A 625 17.87 -27.19 -6.36
CA ASN A 625 16.54 -27.67 -5.94
C ASN A 625 15.46 -26.56 -5.86
N ASN A 626 15.64 -25.47 -6.61
CA ASN A 626 14.67 -24.39 -6.72
C ASN A 626 13.51 -24.77 -7.65
N THR A 627 12.59 -25.57 -7.13
CA THR A 627 11.44 -26.12 -7.87
C THR A 627 10.11 -25.91 -7.15
N PRO A 628 8.96 -25.91 -7.87
CA PRO A 628 7.64 -25.88 -7.23
C PRO A 628 7.39 -27.03 -6.25
N GLN A 629 8.07 -28.17 -6.40
CA GLN A 629 7.96 -29.29 -5.45
C GLN A 629 8.67 -28.97 -4.12
N ALA A 630 9.81 -28.28 -4.16
CA ALA A 630 10.52 -27.86 -2.96
C ALA A 630 9.67 -26.87 -2.13
N ILE A 631 8.95 -25.97 -2.80
CA ILE A 631 8.01 -25.04 -2.15
C ILE A 631 6.91 -25.79 -1.42
N ARG A 632 6.29 -26.79 -2.07
CA ARG A 632 5.28 -27.65 -1.41
C ARG A 632 5.86 -28.40 -0.21
N GLY A 633 7.08 -28.88 -0.31
CA GLY A 633 7.79 -29.53 0.80
C GLY A 633 8.00 -28.58 1.99
N ALA A 634 8.41 -27.34 1.72
CA ALA A 634 8.62 -26.31 2.74
C ALA A 634 7.32 -25.93 3.47
N VAL A 635 6.24 -25.72 2.73
CA VAL A 635 4.92 -25.43 3.31
C VAL A 635 4.42 -26.61 4.15
N ALA A 636 4.59 -27.83 3.67
CA ALA A 636 4.20 -29.04 4.41
C ALA A 636 5.03 -29.26 5.69
N ALA A 637 6.26 -28.74 5.77
CA ALA A 637 7.13 -28.87 6.93
C ALA A 637 6.57 -28.20 8.20
N ALA A 638 5.64 -27.24 8.06
CA ALA A 638 4.93 -26.66 9.21
C ALA A 638 4.11 -27.70 10.00
N GLY A 639 3.75 -28.83 9.38
CA GLY A 639 2.94 -29.89 9.96
C GLY A 639 1.43 -29.72 9.77
N ASP A 640 1.00 -28.54 9.32
CA ASP A 640 -0.39 -28.25 8.95
C ASP A 640 -0.43 -27.35 7.71
N ALA A 641 -1.01 -27.85 6.62
CA ALA A 641 -1.16 -27.11 5.37
C ALA A 641 -2.16 -25.95 5.48
N SER A 642 -3.04 -25.95 6.49
CA SER A 642 -4.01 -24.88 6.73
C SER A 642 -3.34 -23.55 7.12
N LEU A 643 -2.10 -23.61 7.62
CA LEU A 643 -1.28 -22.45 8.01
C LEU A 643 -0.80 -21.60 6.83
N PHE A 644 -0.96 -22.06 5.58
CA PHE A 644 -0.63 -21.29 4.38
C PHE A 644 -1.85 -21.21 3.44
N PRO A 645 -2.96 -20.59 3.89
CA PRO A 645 -4.20 -20.58 3.15
C PRO A 645 -4.13 -19.61 1.95
N PRO A 646 -4.90 -19.82 0.89
CA PRO A 646 -4.94 -18.90 -0.25
C PRO A 646 -5.54 -17.53 0.09
N PHE A 647 -6.31 -17.41 1.17
CA PHE A 647 -6.99 -16.18 1.59
C PHE A 647 -6.85 -16.01 3.11
N PRO A 648 -5.67 -15.61 3.61
CA PRO A 648 -5.40 -15.54 5.06
C PRO A 648 -6.26 -14.51 5.81
N PHE A 649 -6.79 -13.51 5.10
CA PHE A 649 -7.52 -12.39 5.70
C PHE A 649 -8.97 -12.28 5.20
N GLY A 650 -9.53 -13.39 4.70
CA GLY A 650 -10.88 -13.43 4.14
C GLY A 650 -10.93 -13.26 2.61
N ARG A 651 -12.14 -13.25 2.06
CA ARG A 651 -12.37 -13.15 0.60
C ARG A 651 -13.73 -12.52 0.32
N ASP A 652 -13.80 -11.73 -0.75
CA ASP A 652 -15.05 -11.19 -1.25
C ASP A 652 -15.82 -12.17 -2.14
N PHE A 653 -15.15 -13.20 -2.67
CA PHE A 653 -15.75 -14.21 -3.55
C PHE A 653 -16.41 -15.34 -2.76
N THR A 654 -17.58 -15.80 -3.20
CA THR A 654 -18.22 -17.01 -2.67
C THR A 654 -17.47 -18.28 -3.08
N ASP A 655 -17.78 -19.43 -2.46
CA ASP A 655 -17.22 -20.73 -2.87
C ASP A 655 -17.53 -21.09 -4.32
N GLU A 656 -18.76 -20.80 -4.74
CA GLU A 656 -19.20 -20.97 -6.12
C GLU A 656 -18.39 -20.09 -7.08
N GLU A 657 -18.18 -18.81 -6.72
CA GLU A 657 -17.41 -17.86 -7.53
C GLU A 657 -15.93 -18.24 -7.61
N LEU A 658 -15.31 -18.75 -6.53
CA LEU A 658 -13.94 -19.25 -6.59
C LEU A 658 -13.82 -20.48 -7.49
N THR A 659 -14.78 -21.39 -7.40
CA THR A 659 -14.81 -22.62 -8.22
C THR A 659 -14.95 -22.27 -9.70
N LEU A 660 -15.91 -21.41 -10.04
CA LEU A 660 -16.09 -20.86 -11.39
C LEU A 660 -14.84 -20.10 -11.86
N GLY A 661 -14.27 -19.25 -11.02
CA GLY A 661 -13.05 -18.49 -11.34
C GLY A 661 -11.86 -19.40 -11.68
N LYS A 662 -11.66 -20.49 -10.92
CA LYS A 662 -10.64 -21.51 -11.22
C LYS A 662 -10.91 -22.20 -12.55
N ALA A 663 -12.14 -22.63 -12.81
CA ALA A 663 -12.54 -23.27 -14.07
C ALA A 663 -12.30 -22.34 -15.27
N LEU A 664 -12.75 -21.08 -15.18
CA LEU A 664 -12.55 -20.07 -16.23
C LEU A 664 -11.07 -19.76 -16.46
N LYS A 665 -10.25 -19.71 -15.41
CA LYS A 665 -8.79 -19.54 -15.53
C LYS A 665 -8.13 -20.73 -16.24
N GLY A 666 -8.56 -21.96 -15.92
CA GLY A 666 -8.13 -23.17 -16.61
C GLY A 666 -8.48 -23.13 -18.09
N LEU A 667 -9.73 -22.79 -18.43
CA LEU A 667 -10.18 -22.63 -19.82
C LEU A 667 -9.39 -21.54 -20.56
N LYS A 668 -9.10 -20.41 -19.93
CA LYS A 668 -8.30 -19.33 -20.51
C LYS A 668 -6.88 -19.79 -20.83
N ALA A 669 -6.28 -20.60 -19.95
CA ALA A 669 -4.97 -21.20 -20.20
C ALA A 669 -5.02 -22.23 -21.34
N ALA A 670 -6.01 -23.13 -21.34
CA ALA A 670 -6.18 -24.14 -22.37
C ALA A 670 -6.45 -23.54 -23.77
N THR A 671 -7.13 -22.39 -23.82
CA THR A 671 -7.46 -21.68 -25.06
C THR A 671 -6.42 -20.64 -25.49
N ALA A 672 -5.28 -20.54 -24.79
CA ALA A 672 -4.24 -19.54 -25.07
C ALA A 672 -3.53 -19.73 -26.42
N THR A 673 -3.60 -20.92 -27.02
CA THR A 673 -3.02 -21.22 -28.34
C THR A 673 -4.10 -21.62 -29.34
N ARG A 674 -3.84 -21.44 -30.65
CA ARG A 674 -4.79 -21.82 -31.71
C ARG A 674 -5.18 -23.31 -31.65
N ARG A 675 -4.19 -24.19 -31.42
CA ARG A 675 -4.42 -25.65 -31.28
C ARG A 675 -5.20 -25.98 -30.01
N GLY A 676 -4.81 -25.40 -28.88
CA GLY A 676 -5.50 -25.58 -27.60
C GLY A 676 -6.96 -25.16 -27.69
N LYS A 677 -7.24 -23.99 -28.29
CA LYS A 677 -8.61 -23.49 -28.50
C LYS A 677 -9.50 -24.48 -29.28
N ILE A 678 -9.00 -25.06 -30.38
CA ILE A 678 -9.77 -26.05 -31.16
C ILE A 678 -10.03 -27.31 -30.33
N SER A 679 -8.99 -27.82 -29.64
CA SER A 679 -9.11 -29.00 -28.78
C SER A 679 -10.14 -28.80 -27.66
N THR A 680 -10.05 -27.69 -26.92
CA THR A 680 -10.98 -27.36 -25.84
C THR A 680 -12.42 -27.22 -26.35
N LEU A 681 -12.64 -26.62 -27.53
CA LEU A 681 -13.99 -26.54 -28.12
C LEU A 681 -14.54 -27.93 -28.47
N LEU A 682 -13.75 -28.81 -29.06
CA LEU A 682 -14.17 -30.17 -29.40
C LEU A 682 -14.47 -31.01 -28.14
N GLN A 683 -13.66 -30.88 -27.10
CA GLN A 683 -13.88 -31.55 -25.82
C GLN A 683 -15.11 -31.00 -25.09
N ALA A 684 -15.28 -29.68 -25.06
CA ALA A 684 -16.46 -29.04 -24.48
C ALA A 684 -17.76 -29.46 -25.17
N LEU A 685 -17.75 -29.68 -26.49
CA LEU A 685 -18.94 -30.19 -27.20
C LEU A 685 -19.44 -31.54 -26.66
N ARG A 686 -18.57 -32.34 -26.03
CA ARG A 686 -18.90 -33.63 -25.40
C ARG A 686 -19.20 -33.51 -23.91
N ALA A 687 -18.87 -32.39 -23.28
CA ALA A 687 -19.11 -32.16 -21.86
C ALA A 687 -20.62 -32.00 -21.58
N ARG A 688 -21.11 -32.77 -20.62
CA ARG A 688 -22.50 -32.74 -20.13
C ARG A 688 -22.49 -32.86 -18.61
N ASP A 689 -23.50 -32.28 -17.99
CA ASP A 689 -23.77 -32.42 -16.55
C ASP A 689 -24.90 -33.44 -16.35
N ASP A 690 -24.63 -34.70 -16.69
CA ASP A 690 -25.65 -35.75 -16.70
C ASP A 690 -26.18 -36.09 -15.30
N GLU A 691 -25.45 -35.70 -14.24
CA GLU A 691 -25.80 -35.92 -12.82
C GLU A 691 -26.33 -34.66 -12.11
N GLY A 692 -26.45 -33.53 -12.83
CA GLY A 692 -26.93 -32.26 -12.25
C GLY A 692 -26.01 -31.66 -11.19
N ARG A 693 -24.72 -32.03 -11.18
CA ARG A 693 -23.74 -31.65 -10.15
C ARG A 693 -23.37 -30.16 -10.21
N TYR A 694 -23.54 -29.51 -11.35
CA TYR A 694 -23.15 -28.12 -11.56
C TYR A 694 -24.34 -27.15 -11.59
N GLY A 695 -25.55 -27.58 -11.22
CA GLY A 695 -26.78 -26.78 -11.30
C GLY A 695 -26.65 -25.37 -10.71
N ALA A 696 -26.21 -25.25 -9.46
CA ALA A 696 -26.01 -23.95 -8.79
C ALA A 696 -24.95 -23.07 -9.48
N LEU A 697 -23.86 -23.67 -9.98
CA LEU A 697 -22.79 -22.95 -10.69
C LEU A 697 -23.25 -22.46 -12.08
N LEU A 698 -24.07 -23.25 -12.77
CA LEU A 698 -24.68 -22.88 -14.04
C LEU A 698 -25.75 -21.79 -13.85
N GLU A 699 -26.54 -21.87 -12.79
CA GLU A 699 -27.51 -20.83 -12.42
C GLU A 699 -26.81 -19.51 -12.13
N ARG A 700 -25.72 -19.55 -11.35
CA ARG A 700 -24.88 -18.37 -11.06
C ARG A 700 -24.31 -17.72 -12.32
N MET A 701 -24.08 -18.49 -13.38
CA MET A 701 -23.62 -18.00 -14.70
C MET A 701 -24.76 -17.61 -15.65
N GLY A 702 -26.02 -17.82 -15.25
CA GLY A 702 -27.20 -17.63 -16.09
C GLY A 702 -27.24 -18.60 -17.27
N LEU A 703 -26.81 -19.85 -17.03
CA LEU A 703 -26.64 -20.92 -18.03
C LEU A 703 -27.43 -22.19 -17.67
N SER A 704 -28.37 -22.14 -16.74
CA SER A 704 -29.25 -23.29 -16.42
C SER A 704 -30.18 -23.64 -17.59
N ASP A 705 -30.70 -22.63 -18.29
CA ASP A 705 -31.54 -22.80 -19.49
C ASP A 705 -30.97 -21.94 -20.65
N PRO A 706 -29.97 -22.45 -21.39
CA PRO A 706 -29.25 -21.66 -22.39
C PRO A 706 -30.09 -21.40 -23.64
N SER A 707 -30.37 -20.11 -23.89
CA SER A 707 -31.10 -19.67 -25.09
C SER A 707 -30.15 -19.43 -26.28
N GLY A 708 -30.31 -20.22 -27.35
CA GLY A 708 -29.51 -20.09 -28.57
C GLY A 708 -28.15 -20.81 -28.57
N LEU A 709 -27.44 -20.76 -29.70
CA LEU A 709 -26.21 -21.55 -29.93
C LEU A 709 -25.02 -21.09 -29.08
N ARG A 710 -24.92 -19.79 -28.81
CA ARG A 710 -23.80 -19.21 -28.04
C ARG A 710 -23.87 -19.61 -26.57
N ASP A 711 -25.04 -19.47 -25.96
CA ASP A 711 -25.23 -19.83 -24.55
C ASP A 711 -25.05 -21.34 -24.32
N LYS A 712 -25.48 -22.18 -25.28
CA LYS A 712 -25.22 -23.63 -25.24
C LYS A 712 -23.73 -23.95 -25.29
N LEU A 713 -22.95 -23.21 -26.08
CA LEU A 713 -21.50 -23.37 -26.13
C LEU A 713 -20.83 -22.90 -24.84
N ASP A 714 -21.24 -21.74 -24.31
CA ASP A 714 -20.75 -21.18 -23.05
C ASP A 714 -21.03 -22.14 -21.89
N GLN A 715 -22.24 -22.71 -21.80
CA GLN A 715 -22.61 -23.74 -20.81
C GLN A 715 -21.68 -24.95 -20.89
N ARG A 716 -21.47 -25.49 -22.10
CA ARG A 716 -20.59 -26.63 -22.32
C ARG A 716 -19.12 -26.35 -21.97
N LEU A 717 -18.65 -25.14 -22.27
CA LEU A 717 -17.30 -24.70 -21.89
C LEU A 717 -17.15 -24.65 -20.37
N VAL A 718 -18.15 -24.10 -19.65
CA VAL A 718 -18.14 -24.06 -18.18
C VAL A 718 -18.14 -25.46 -17.59
N ILE A 719 -19.02 -26.35 -18.04
CA ILE A 719 -19.07 -27.76 -17.58
C ILE A 719 -17.71 -28.43 -17.81
N HIS A 720 -17.13 -28.28 -19.00
CA HIS A 720 -15.81 -28.85 -19.29
C HIS A 720 -14.71 -28.31 -18.36
N GLY A 721 -14.72 -26.99 -18.10
CA GLY A 721 -13.78 -26.37 -17.18
C GLY A 721 -13.94 -26.88 -15.75
N LEU A 722 -15.17 -27.14 -15.29
CA LEU A 722 -15.46 -27.70 -13.97
C LEU A 722 -15.01 -29.17 -13.86
N GLN A 723 -15.30 -29.99 -14.88
CA GLN A 723 -14.84 -31.39 -14.94
C GLN A 723 -13.30 -31.52 -14.91
N GLN A 724 -12.59 -30.56 -15.49
CA GLN A 724 -11.13 -30.50 -15.43
C GLN A 724 -10.59 -30.20 -14.02
N LEU A 725 -11.39 -29.62 -13.12
CA LEU A 725 -10.98 -29.42 -11.73
C LEU A 725 -11.12 -30.70 -10.89
N GLU A 726 -12.04 -31.59 -11.28
CA GLU A 726 -12.29 -32.88 -10.61
C GLU A 726 -11.32 -33.98 -11.07
N THR A 727 -10.84 -33.87 -12.31
CA THR A 727 -9.89 -34.83 -12.87
C THR A 727 -8.47 -34.37 -12.51
N PRO A 728 -7.64 -35.15 -11.78
CA PRO A 728 -6.26 -34.79 -11.53
C PRO A 728 -5.54 -34.51 -12.86
N PRO A 729 -4.64 -33.52 -12.95
CA PRO A 729 -3.90 -33.27 -14.18
C PRO A 729 -3.09 -34.52 -14.52
N ASP A 730 -3.52 -35.18 -15.59
CA ASP A 730 -2.91 -36.37 -16.16
C ASP A 730 -1.39 -36.15 -16.31
N THR A 731 -0.60 -36.95 -15.58
CA THR A 731 0.87 -36.98 -15.67
C THR A 731 1.24 -37.57 -17.03
N GLY A 732 1.13 -36.75 -18.07
CA GLY A 732 1.45 -37.13 -19.45
C GLY A 732 2.95 -37.25 -19.68
N ASN A 733 3.52 -38.43 -19.41
CA ASN A 733 4.28 -39.23 -20.39
C ASN A 733 4.78 -40.53 -19.77
N SER A 734 4.00 -41.60 -19.95
CA SER A 734 4.52 -42.95 -20.13
C SER A 734 3.99 -43.50 -21.44
N LYS A 735 4.81 -43.43 -22.49
CA LYS A 735 4.69 -44.31 -23.66
C LYS A 735 6.07 -44.90 -23.91
N THR A 736 6.17 -46.19 -23.57
CA THR A 736 7.17 -47.21 -23.97
C THR A 736 8.63 -46.83 -23.94
#